data_AF-A0A2V6G886-F1
#
_entry.id   AF-A0A2V6G886-F1
#
_cell.length_a   1.000
_cell.length_b   1.000
_cell.length_c   1.000
_cell.angle_alpha   90.00
_cell.angle_beta   90.00
_cell.angle_gamma   90.00
#
_symmetry.space_group_name_H-M   'P 1'
#
loop_
_entity.id
_entity.type
_entity.pdbx_description
1 polymer ?
#
loop_
_entity_poly.entity_id
_entity_poly.type
_entity_poly.pdbx_seq_one_letter_code
_entity_poly.pdbx_strand_id
1 'polypeptide(L)'
;MQWIRNAITIGFVTVWGIGQARSGEFDSILRWRNIGPYRGGRTRAVCGVPSEPNVFYMAPVNGGVFKSIDYGRTWQPIFDDQPTASIGAIAVAPSNPNIVYVGSGEGLHRPDLSVGDGVYKSTDAGQTWTHLGLRDGQQIPQLAVDPKNADRIFVAVAGHPYGPNEERGVYRSVDGGKTFEKVLYRDENVGASDVQIDPSDPAIVYAGLWESREGPWENGVFNGSGGGIFKSVDGGKTWRQLTNGLPDNIVQANLAIAPSAPKTLFAAVKTKTIAKLYRSDDGGETWRGTTDDPRPGLGIGGGDLPVVRFDPKNPEIVYSASIVCWKSTDGGKIWDGWRGAPGGDDYQNIWIDPNNPDVILLGSDQGAIVTVNGGKSWSSWYNQPTAQLYHVSADNSFPYRLYSGQQESGSVGIKSRGDQGEITFRDWRPVAAEEYGYVVADPLDPDLIIGGKLTRFDRRTGQAQNILPVPVETEDFRMLRTEPVVFSLLDPHLLFFAGNTLWQTRDRGDHWEKISPDLSRPNYELPASIGKYKEGAMKQVHRRGVIYTVAPSPLDANRIWCGTDDGLMHLTSDGGKTWSNVTPPSISAWQKISLIEAGHFDANTAYAAINTLRIDDLRPHIFATHDSGKTWTEIVNGIPAGQIVNAVREDPERKGLLFAGTEEGV
;
A
#
# COMPACT_ATOMS: atom_id res chain seq x y z
N MET A 1 90.35 19.00 -10.73
CA MET A 1 89.23 18.48 -9.89
C MET A 1 88.03 19.39 -10.12
N GLN A 2 87.13 18.99 -11.01
CA GLN A 2 85.95 19.79 -11.37
C GLN A 2 84.74 18.87 -11.18
N TRP A 3 83.91 19.20 -10.20
CA TRP A 3 82.76 18.41 -9.77
C TRP A 3 81.56 18.72 -10.66
N ILE A 4 81.00 17.68 -11.26
CA ILE A 4 79.73 17.72 -12.01
C ILE A 4 78.60 17.83 -10.99
N ARG A 5 77.81 18.91 -11.05
CA ARG A 5 76.53 19.04 -10.35
C ARG A 5 75.42 18.73 -11.33
N ASN A 6 74.81 17.54 -11.21
CA ASN A 6 73.54 17.24 -11.85
C ASN A 6 72.42 17.87 -11.03
N ALA A 7 71.69 18.82 -11.63
CA ALA A 7 70.46 19.35 -11.05
C ALA A 7 69.31 18.36 -11.33
N ILE A 8 68.68 17.86 -10.27
CA ILE A 8 67.43 17.10 -10.36
C ILE A 8 66.29 18.10 -10.23
N THR A 9 65.54 18.32 -11.31
CA THR A 9 64.30 19.10 -11.29
C THR A 9 63.16 18.15 -10.89
N ILE A 10 62.60 18.34 -9.69
CA ILE A 10 61.37 17.64 -9.25
C ILE A 10 60.19 18.51 -9.66
N GLY A 11 59.44 18.07 -10.68
CA GLY A 11 58.16 18.66 -11.05
C GLY A 11 57.03 18.02 -10.24
N PHE A 12 56.33 18.81 -9.42
CA PHE A 12 55.05 18.39 -8.84
C PHE A 12 53.95 18.55 -9.90
N VAL A 13 53.40 17.44 -10.37
CA VAL A 13 52.15 17.44 -11.15
C VAL A 13 51.00 17.36 -10.14
N THR A 14 50.34 18.48 -9.89
CA THR A 14 49.06 18.50 -9.17
C THR A 14 47.97 18.05 -10.14
N VAL A 15 47.60 16.77 -10.08
CA VAL A 15 46.43 16.24 -10.79
C VAL A 15 45.19 16.68 -10.02
N TRP A 16 44.42 17.62 -10.59
CA TRP A 16 43.05 17.89 -10.14
C TRP A 16 42.14 16.78 -10.66
N GLY A 17 42.08 15.67 -9.92
CA GLY A 17 41.07 14.65 -10.13
C GLY A 17 39.76 15.11 -9.49
N ILE A 18 38.78 15.53 -10.29
CA ILE A 18 37.39 15.56 -9.84
C ILE A 18 36.95 14.09 -9.82
N GLY A 19 37.17 13.43 -8.69
CA GLY A 19 36.60 12.10 -8.46
C GLY A 19 35.10 12.26 -8.30
N GLN A 20 34.33 11.92 -9.34
CA GLN A 20 32.95 11.48 -9.12
C GLN A 20 33.03 10.22 -8.27
N ALA A 21 32.55 10.29 -7.03
CA ALA A 21 32.32 9.10 -6.23
C ALA A 21 31.39 8.19 -7.04
N ARG A 22 31.87 7.00 -7.40
CA ARG A 22 31.01 5.95 -7.95
C ARG A 22 30.04 5.55 -6.86
N SER A 23 28.74 5.55 -7.16
CA SER A 23 27.65 5.14 -6.26
C SER A 23 27.94 3.83 -5.52
N GLY A 24 28.64 2.88 -6.14
CA GLY A 24 28.91 1.55 -5.57
C GLY A 24 29.82 1.48 -4.33
N GLU A 25 30.59 2.51 -3.95
CA GLU A 25 31.38 2.45 -2.70
C GLU A 25 30.54 2.77 -1.44
N PHE A 26 29.52 3.64 -1.57
CA PHE A 26 28.69 4.05 -0.43
C PHE A 26 27.72 2.94 0.01
N ASP A 27 27.18 2.17 -0.95
CA ASP A 27 26.29 1.03 -0.68
C ASP A 27 27.03 -0.16 -0.04
N SER A 28 28.35 -0.26 -0.23
CA SER A 28 29.15 -1.38 0.29
C SER A 28 29.43 -1.32 1.81
N ILE A 29 29.17 -0.17 2.45
CA ILE A 29 29.46 0.07 3.88
C ILE A 29 28.20 0.16 4.76
N LEU A 30 27.04 0.51 4.20
CA LEU A 30 25.78 0.54 4.94
C LEU A 30 25.09 -0.83 4.87
N ARG A 31 24.45 -1.24 5.96
CA ARG A 31 23.68 -2.48 6.02
C ARG A 31 22.29 -2.19 6.55
N TRP A 32 21.27 -2.59 5.80
CA TRP A 32 19.89 -2.56 6.27
C TRP A 32 19.72 -3.46 7.48
N ARG A 33 19.01 -2.95 8.48
CA ARG A 33 18.65 -3.69 9.69
C ARG A 33 17.16 -3.50 9.94
N ASN A 34 16.44 -4.60 10.02
CA ASN A 34 15.05 -4.58 10.45
C ASN A 34 14.98 -4.18 11.94
N ILE A 35 14.15 -3.20 12.24
CA ILE A 35 13.93 -2.67 13.60
C ILE A 35 12.51 -2.98 14.12
N GLY A 36 11.71 -3.75 13.40
CA GLY A 36 10.32 -4.01 13.69
C GLY A 36 9.39 -2.83 13.35
N PRO A 37 8.18 -2.77 13.98
CA PRO A 37 7.69 -3.71 14.99
C PRO A 37 7.44 -5.10 14.40
N TYR A 38 7.59 -6.15 15.22
CA TYR A 38 7.09 -7.48 14.90
C TYR A 38 5.59 -7.52 15.13
N ARG A 39 4.86 -6.75 14.34
CA ARG A 39 3.41 -6.60 14.38
C ARG A 39 2.91 -6.58 12.94
N GLY A 40 2.07 -7.54 12.60
CA GLY A 40 1.58 -7.73 11.24
C GLY A 40 0.88 -6.48 10.69
N GLY A 41 1.11 -6.20 9.41
CA GLY A 41 0.38 -5.19 8.63
C GLY A 41 -0.45 -5.82 7.51
N ARG A 42 -0.92 -4.99 6.59
CA ARG A 42 -1.97 -5.37 5.64
C ARG A 42 -1.59 -6.58 4.78
N THR A 43 -2.31 -7.69 4.98
CA THR A 43 -2.02 -8.99 4.35
C THR A 43 -3.16 -9.43 3.45
N ARG A 44 -2.91 -9.38 2.14
CA ARG A 44 -3.92 -9.65 1.12
C ARG A 44 -3.97 -11.12 0.70
N ALA A 45 -2.80 -11.72 0.47
CA ALA A 45 -2.72 -13.04 -0.11
C ALA A 45 -2.20 -14.06 0.90
N VAL A 46 -2.88 -15.19 1.00
CA VAL A 46 -2.48 -16.30 1.88
C VAL A 46 -2.72 -17.63 1.19
N CYS A 47 -1.85 -18.61 1.43
CA CYS A 47 -2.01 -19.95 0.90
C CYS A 47 -1.32 -20.97 1.82
N GLY A 48 -1.97 -22.10 2.09
CA GLY A 48 -1.36 -23.24 2.78
C GLY A 48 -1.02 -24.36 1.81
N VAL A 49 -0.32 -25.39 2.31
CA VAL A 49 0.08 -26.56 1.53
C VAL A 49 -0.68 -27.80 2.04
N PRO A 50 -1.67 -28.34 1.29
CA PRO A 50 -2.49 -29.46 1.79
C PRO A 50 -1.71 -30.72 2.17
N SER A 51 -0.57 -30.99 1.52
CA SER A 51 0.30 -32.13 1.83
C SER A 51 1.22 -31.90 3.04
N GLU A 52 1.35 -30.65 3.50
CA GLU A 52 2.27 -30.21 4.55
C GLU A 52 1.51 -29.26 5.49
N PRO A 53 0.68 -29.77 6.42
CA PRO A 53 -0.31 -28.97 7.14
C PRO A 53 0.29 -27.89 8.05
N ASN A 54 1.60 -27.93 8.30
CA ASN A 54 2.36 -26.93 9.06
C ASN A 54 2.96 -25.80 8.19
N VAL A 55 2.84 -25.89 6.86
CA VAL A 55 3.45 -24.97 5.90
C VAL A 55 2.43 -23.98 5.34
N PHE A 56 2.77 -22.70 5.46
CA PHE A 56 1.92 -21.59 5.06
C PHE A 56 2.74 -20.50 4.39
N TYR A 57 2.10 -19.78 3.48
CA TYR A 57 2.61 -18.58 2.87
C TYR A 57 1.65 -17.43 3.15
N MET A 58 2.22 -16.25 3.42
CA MET A 58 1.49 -15.00 3.47
C MET A 58 2.21 -13.97 2.60
N ALA A 59 1.45 -13.06 2.01
CA ALA A 59 1.98 -11.96 1.23
C ALA A 59 1.28 -10.65 1.62
N PRO A 60 1.98 -9.78 2.35
CA PRO A 60 1.52 -8.42 2.63
C PRO A 60 1.50 -7.55 1.37
N VAL A 61 0.64 -6.53 1.40
CA VAL A 61 0.42 -5.65 0.24
C VAL A 61 1.63 -4.80 -0.14
N ASN A 62 2.58 -4.61 0.79
CA ASN A 62 3.87 -3.90 0.62
C ASN A 62 5.01 -4.61 1.41
N GLY A 63 5.00 -5.94 1.50
CA GLY A 63 5.97 -6.70 2.33
C GLY A 63 6.64 -7.90 1.65
N GLY A 64 6.36 -8.17 0.37
CA GLY A 64 6.86 -9.35 -0.33
C GLY A 64 6.14 -10.63 0.13
N VAL A 65 6.86 -11.75 0.18
CA VAL A 65 6.30 -13.06 0.52
C VAL A 65 7.04 -13.65 1.71
N PHE A 66 6.28 -14.19 2.66
CA PHE A 66 6.80 -14.90 3.82
C PHE A 66 6.32 -16.34 3.85
N LYS A 67 7.16 -17.21 4.40
CA LYS A 67 6.87 -18.62 4.62
C LYS A 67 6.96 -18.98 6.09
N SER A 68 6.01 -19.76 6.56
CA SER A 68 6.04 -20.45 7.85
C SER A 68 6.08 -21.96 7.63
N ILE A 69 6.80 -22.66 8.50
CA ILE A 69 6.85 -24.14 8.54
C ILE A 69 6.46 -24.67 9.93
N ASP A 70 5.85 -23.83 10.77
CA ASP A 70 5.58 -24.13 12.18
C ASP A 70 4.21 -23.59 12.63
N TYR A 71 3.21 -23.67 11.74
CA TYR A 71 1.83 -23.20 11.99
C TYR A 71 1.73 -21.72 12.35
N GLY A 72 2.50 -20.87 11.65
CA GLY A 72 2.45 -19.41 11.80
C GLY A 72 3.11 -18.89 13.09
N ARG A 73 3.94 -19.71 13.75
CA ARG A 73 4.70 -19.27 14.92
C ARG A 73 5.89 -18.40 14.50
N THR A 74 6.54 -18.73 13.40
CA THR A 74 7.59 -17.91 12.77
C THR A 74 7.32 -17.73 11.28
N TRP A 75 7.74 -16.58 10.75
CA TRP A 75 7.59 -16.20 9.35
C TRP A 75 8.94 -15.72 8.81
N GLN A 76 9.41 -16.36 7.74
CA GLN A 76 10.68 -16.02 7.08
C GLN A 76 10.40 -15.31 5.76
N PRO A 77 11.00 -14.14 5.49
CA PRO A 77 10.90 -13.52 4.18
C PRO A 77 11.60 -14.40 3.14
N ILE A 78 10.99 -14.54 1.97
CA ILE A 78 11.50 -15.38 0.87
C ILE A 78 11.42 -14.65 -0.48
N PHE A 79 11.22 -13.32 -0.48
CA PHE A 79 11.02 -12.51 -1.67
C PHE A 79 11.84 -11.21 -1.69
N ASP A 80 12.74 -11.01 -0.71
CA ASP A 80 13.48 -9.74 -0.51
C ASP A 80 14.42 -9.39 -1.68
N ASP A 81 14.81 -10.36 -2.50
CA ASP A 81 15.68 -10.15 -3.67
C ASP A 81 14.89 -9.77 -4.95
N GLN A 82 13.57 -9.58 -4.86
CA GLN A 82 12.72 -9.20 -5.99
C GLN A 82 12.45 -7.68 -5.99
N PRO A 83 12.25 -7.05 -7.16
CA PRO A 83 12.16 -5.59 -7.28
C PRO A 83 10.87 -5.00 -6.72
N THR A 84 9.86 -5.82 -6.38
CA THR A 84 8.59 -5.34 -5.83
C THR A 84 8.27 -6.04 -4.51
N ALA A 85 7.81 -5.25 -3.54
CA ALA A 85 7.26 -5.76 -2.29
C ALA A 85 5.72 -5.84 -2.33
N SER A 86 5.08 -5.35 -3.39
CA SER A 86 3.62 -5.32 -3.45
C SER A 86 3.04 -6.61 -4.00
N ILE A 87 2.25 -7.32 -3.20
CA ILE A 87 1.70 -8.63 -3.58
C ILE A 87 0.17 -8.66 -3.37
N GLY A 88 -0.55 -9.07 -4.41
CA GLY A 88 -2.01 -9.24 -4.39
C GLY A 88 -2.47 -10.69 -4.41
N ALA A 89 -1.67 -11.61 -4.96
CA ALA A 89 -2.04 -13.01 -5.11
C ALA A 89 -0.87 -13.97 -4.84
N ILE A 90 -1.19 -15.12 -4.24
CA ILE A 90 -0.27 -16.25 -4.09
C ILE A 90 -1.04 -17.56 -4.25
N ALA A 91 -0.48 -18.49 -5.01
CA ALA A 91 -1.06 -19.81 -5.23
C ALA A 91 0.03 -20.90 -5.27
N VAL A 92 -0.13 -21.91 -4.42
CA VAL A 92 0.66 -23.15 -4.47
C VAL A 92 -0.06 -24.14 -5.38
N ALA A 93 0.66 -24.78 -6.29
CA ALA A 93 0.06 -25.78 -7.18
C ALA A 93 -0.37 -27.04 -6.41
N PRO A 94 -1.65 -27.45 -6.45
CA PRO A 94 -2.10 -28.64 -5.71
C PRO A 94 -1.42 -29.95 -6.13
N SER A 95 -0.97 -30.02 -7.40
CA SER A 95 -0.28 -31.18 -7.96
C SER A 95 1.22 -31.23 -7.64
N ASN A 96 1.83 -30.12 -7.20
CA ASN A 96 3.25 -30.06 -6.85
C ASN A 96 3.54 -28.85 -5.92
N PRO A 97 3.72 -29.07 -4.60
CA PRO A 97 3.87 -27.99 -3.63
C PRO A 97 5.18 -27.18 -3.76
N ASN A 98 6.14 -27.64 -4.58
CA ASN A 98 7.33 -26.84 -4.91
C ASN A 98 7.03 -25.72 -5.91
N ILE A 99 5.93 -25.81 -6.66
CA ILE A 99 5.52 -24.79 -7.61
C ILE A 99 4.65 -23.76 -6.90
N VAL A 100 5.15 -22.53 -6.79
CA VAL A 100 4.44 -21.40 -6.20
C VAL A 100 4.38 -20.27 -7.22
N TYR A 101 3.20 -19.72 -7.44
CA TYR A 101 3.01 -18.53 -8.27
C TYR A 101 2.64 -17.33 -7.39
N VAL A 102 3.17 -16.17 -7.73
CA VAL A 102 2.94 -14.90 -7.03
C VAL A 102 2.54 -13.84 -8.05
N GLY A 103 1.46 -13.12 -7.76
CA GLY A 103 1.00 -11.97 -8.53
C GLY A 103 1.29 -10.70 -7.75
N SER A 104 2.12 -9.84 -8.32
CA SER A 104 2.47 -8.56 -7.70
C SER A 104 1.42 -7.47 -7.96
N GLY A 105 1.45 -6.44 -7.11
CA GLY A 105 0.43 -5.41 -7.01
C GLY A 105 -0.74 -5.88 -6.15
N GLU A 106 -1.11 -5.07 -5.16
CA GLU A 106 -2.10 -5.37 -4.12
C GLU A 106 -3.44 -5.93 -4.64
N GLY A 107 -3.84 -5.61 -5.86
CA GLY A 107 -5.07 -6.08 -6.48
C GLY A 107 -6.34 -5.36 -5.96
N LEU A 108 -6.16 -4.33 -5.13
CA LEU A 108 -7.24 -3.49 -4.59
C LEU A 108 -7.06 -2.04 -5.02
N HIS A 109 -8.18 -1.37 -5.25
CA HIS A 109 -8.24 0.07 -5.45
C HIS A 109 -8.48 0.70 -4.07
N ARG A 110 -7.39 1.24 -3.52
CA ARG A 110 -7.31 1.99 -2.26
C ARG A 110 -6.44 3.24 -2.49
N PRO A 111 -6.63 4.34 -1.75
CA PRO A 111 -5.87 5.56 -2.01
C PRO A 111 -4.40 5.54 -1.53
N ASP A 112 -3.99 4.45 -0.87
CA ASP A 112 -2.67 4.14 -0.32
C ASP A 112 -2.10 2.81 -0.87
N LEU A 113 -2.62 2.35 -2.02
CA LEU A 113 -2.11 1.16 -2.71
C LEU A 113 -0.67 1.34 -3.20
N SER A 114 0.03 0.22 -3.37
CA SER A 114 1.23 0.10 -4.18
C SER A 114 0.95 -0.70 -5.46
N VAL A 115 1.74 -0.45 -6.50
CA VAL A 115 1.72 -1.23 -7.75
C VAL A 115 2.81 -2.29 -7.76
N GLY A 116 2.59 -3.35 -8.55
CA GLY A 116 3.58 -4.38 -8.83
C GLY A 116 3.99 -4.38 -10.30
N ASP A 117 4.76 -5.41 -10.68
CA ASP A 117 5.35 -5.53 -12.01
C ASP A 117 5.07 -6.89 -12.67
N GLY A 118 3.97 -7.59 -12.30
CA GLY A 118 3.51 -8.80 -12.96
C GLY A 118 3.61 -10.08 -12.12
N VAL A 119 3.90 -11.21 -12.77
CA VAL A 119 3.78 -12.56 -12.17
C VAL A 119 5.15 -13.21 -11.97
N TYR A 120 5.32 -13.93 -10.87
CA TYR A 120 6.52 -14.67 -10.51
C TYR A 120 6.20 -16.14 -10.29
N LYS A 121 7.20 -17.01 -10.54
CA LYS A 121 7.14 -18.44 -10.25
C LYS A 121 8.36 -18.89 -9.47
N SER A 122 8.14 -19.70 -8.45
CA SER A 122 9.16 -20.53 -7.83
C SER A 122 8.94 -21.99 -8.21
N THR A 123 10.03 -22.76 -8.31
CA THR A 123 10.01 -24.21 -8.54
C THR A 123 10.63 -25.02 -7.40
N ASP A 124 10.98 -24.34 -6.31
CA ASP A 124 11.70 -24.85 -5.15
C ASP A 124 11.09 -24.33 -3.82
N ALA A 125 9.76 -24.14 -3.84
CA ALA A 125 8.95 -23.74 -2.68
C ALA A 125 9.36 -22.38 -2.07
N GLY A 126 9.77 -21.45 -2.95
CA GLY A 126 10.06 -20.05 -2.63
C GLY A 126 11.53 -19.72 -2.40
N GLN A 127 12.46 -20.64 -2.66
CA GLN A 127 13.89 -20.33 -2.48
C GLN A 127 14.43 -19.45 -3.62
N THR A 128 13.96 -19.70 -4.84
CA THR A 128 14.28 -18.88 -6.01
C THR A 128 13.02 -18.53 -6.80
N TRP A 129 13.07 -17.38 -7.48
CA TRP A 129 11.95 -16.82 -8.23
C TRP A 129 12.36 -16.47 -9.66
N THR A 130 11.42 -16.65 -10.58
CA THR A 130 11.54 -16.24 -11.98
C THR A 130 10.36 -15.33 -12.32
N HIS A 131 10.66 -14.14 -12.84
CA HIS A 131 9.64 -13.24 -13.40
C HIS A 131 9.08 -13.80 -14.72
N LEU A 132 7.76 -13.82 -14.87
CA LEU A 132 7.04 -14.47 -15.97
C LEU A 132 6.42 -13.48 -16.98
N GLY A 133 6.45 -12.17 -16.71
CA GLY A 133 5.83 -11.13 -17.54
C GLY A 133 4.59 -10.51 -16.90
N LEU A 134 3.73 -9.92 -17.75
CA LEU A 134 2.59 -9.07 -17.35
C LEU A 134 3.01 -7.79 -16.60
N ARG A 135 4.10 -7.16 -17.05
CA ARG A 135 4.76 -6.02 -16.37
C ARG A 135 3.92 -4.76 -16.31
N ASP A 136 3.08 -4.53 -17.31
CA ASP A 136 2.17 -3.38 -17.39
C ASP A 136 0.83 -3.68 -16.70
N GLY A 137 0.66 -4.88 -16.12
CA GLY A 137 -0.57 -5.28 -15.44
C GLY A 137 -0.80 -4.54 -14.13
N GLN A 138 0.26 -4.07 -13.46
CA GLN A 138 0.33 -3.34 -12.18
C GLN A 138 -0.37 -3.96 -10.95
N GLN A 139 -1.47 -4.69 -11.12
CA GLN A 139 -2.36 -5.19 -10.08
C GLN A 139 -2.83 -6.59 -10.48
N ILE A 140 -2.35 -7.62 -9.75
CA ILE A 140 -2.70 -9.02 -9.97
C ILE A 140 -3.47 -9.54 -8.74
N PRO A 141 -4.80 -9.36 -8.69
CA PRO A 141 -5.60 -9.71 -7.51
C PRO A 141 -5.81 -11.20 -7.28
N GLN A 142 -5.66 -12.05 -8.32
CA GLN A 142 -5.94 -13.47 -8.19
C GLN A 142 -5.20 -14.34 -9.21
N LEU A 143 -4.78 -15.52 -8.73
CA LEU A 143 -4.22 -16.62 -9.53
C LEU A 143 -5.02 -17.89 -9.30
N ALA A 144 -5.23 -18.68 -10.34
CA ALA A 144 -5.79 -20.03 -10.22
C ALA A 144 -4.90 -21.05 -10.93
N VAL A 145 -4.50 -22.10 -10.22
CA VAL A 145 -3.64 -23.17 -10.74
C VAL A 145 -4.48 -24.43 -10.92
N ASP A 146 -4.36 -25.08 -12.08
CA ASP A 146 -5.06 -26.32 -12.35
C ASP A 146 -4.66 -27.41 -11.33
N PRO A 147 -5.64 -28.04 -10.65
CA PRO A 147 -5.37 -29.01 -9.58
C PRO A 147 -4.59 -30.24 -10.05
N LYS A 148 -4.61 -30.54 -11.36
CA LYS A 148 -3.97 -31.72 -11.95
C LYS A 148 -2.74 -31.37 -12.80
N ASN A 149 -2.50 -30.09 -13.07
CA ASN A 149 -1.39 -29.64 -13.92
C ASN A 149 -0.84 -28.28 -13.47
N ALA A 150 0.30 -28.28 -12.77
CA ALA A 150 0.94 -27.06 -12.28
C ALA A 150 1.37 -26.06 -13.38
N ASP A 151 1.44 -26.48 -14.65
CA ASP A 151 1.79 -25.60 -15.77
C ASP A 151 0.57 -24.91 -16.41
N ARG A 152 -0.65 -25.31 -16.05
CA ARG A 152 -1.87 -24.64 -16.48
C ARG A 152 -2.35 -23.68 -15.39
N ILE A 153 -2.28 -22.39 -15.68
CA ILE A 153 -2.68 -21.33 -14.75
C ILE A 153 -3.55 -20.28 -15.44
N PHE A 154 -4.37 -19.62 -14.63
CA PHE A 154 -5.06 -18.39 -15.00
C PHE A 154 -4.63 -17.25 -14.10
N VAL A 155 -4.55 -16.06 -14.69
CA VAL A 155 -4.17 -14.82 -14.02
C VAL A 155 -5.29 -13.82 -14.22
N ALA A 156 -5.86 -13.30 -13.14
CA ALA A 156 -6.72 -12.13 -13.19
C ALA A 156 -5.83 -10.88 -13.13
N VAL A 157 -5.90 -10.03 -14.16
CA VAL A 157 -5.17 -8.76 -14.23
C VAL A 157 -6.18 -7.64 -14.08
N ALA A 158 -6.10 -6.93 -12.95
CA ALA A 158 -6.94 -5.77 -12.70
C ALA A 158 -6.49 -4.58 -13.54
N GLY A 159 -5.19 -4.39 -13.79
CA GLY A 159 -4.64 -3.28 -14.58
C GLY A 159 -4.28 -2.05 -13.74
N HIS A 160 -3.95 -0.95 -14.42
CA HIS A 160 -3.58 0.31 -13.77
C HIS A 160 -4.72 0.86 -12.89
N PRO A 161 -4.51 1.11 -11.58
CA PRO A 161 -5.59 1.61 -10.73
C PRO A 161 -5.98 3.05 -11.09
N TYR A 162 -5.04 3.87 -11.55
CA TYR A 162 -5.24 5.30 -11.83
C TYR A 162 -5.43 5.66 -13.31
N GLY A 163 -5.42 4.68 -14.22
CA GLY A 163 -5.46 4.94 -15.67
C GLY A 163 -6.07 3.83 -16.53
N PRO A 164 -6.23 4.08 -17.84
CA PRO A 164 -6.59 3.06 -18.82
C PRO A 164 -5.41 2.10 -19.04
N ASN A 165 -5.71 0.81 -19.23
CA ASN A 165 -4.67 -0.20 -19.45
C ASN A 165 -5.19 -1.34 -20.32
N GLU A 166 -4.52 -1.60 -21.43
CA GLU A 166 -4.85 -2.69 -22.35
C GLU A 166 -4.44 -4.06 -21.78
N GLU A 167 -3.54 -4.14 -20.80
CA GLU A 167 -3.11 -5.40 -20.19
C GLU A 167 -4.16 -5.99 -19.22
N ARG A 168 -5.28 -5.29 -18.97
CA ARG A 168 -6.44 -5.81 -18.23
C ARG A 168 -7.02 -7.12 -18.79
N GLY A 169 -7.64 -7.90 -17.91
CA GLY A 169 -8.44 -9.08 -18.29
C GLY A 169 -7.97 -10.38 -17.63
N VAL A 170 -8.42 -11.52 -18.16
CA VAL A 170 -7.97 -12.85 -17.72
C VAL A 170 -6.99 -13.41 -18.73
N TYR A 171 -5.86 -13.90 -18.23
CA TYR A 171 -4.85 -14.61 -19.01
C TYR A 171 -4.82 -16.07 -18.64
N ARG A 172 -4.45 -16.90 -19.61
CA ARG A 172 -4.18 -18.32 -19.44
C ARG A 172 -2.76 -18.63 -19.88
N SER A 173 -2.06 -19.43 -19.09
CA SER A 173 -0.86 -20.12 -19.53
C SER A 173 -1.08 -21.63 -19.44
N VAL A 174 -0.46 -22.39 -20.35
CA VAL A 174 -0.46 -23.86 -20.38
C VAL A 174 0.96 -24.45 -20.35
N ASP A 175 1.96 -23.58 -20.18
CA ASP A 175 3.40 -23.90 -20.20
C ASP A 175 4.13 -23.39 -18.94
N GLY A 176 3.37 -23.17 -17.87
CA GLY A 176 3.88 -22.78 -16.57
C GLY A 176 4.30 -21.32 -16.48
N GLY A 177 3.67 -20.45 -17.27
CA GLY A 177 3.91 -19.01 -17.29
C GLY A 177 5.01 -18.57 -18.25
N LYS A 178 5.48 -19.42 -19.17
CA LYS A 178 6.43 -18.98 -20.20
C LYS A 178 5.75 -18.10 -21.24
N THR A 179 4.48 -18.40 -21.53
CA THR A 179 3.62 -17.57 -22.38
C THR A 179 2.24 -17.39 -21.74
N PHE A 180 1.63 -16.23 -22.00
CA PHE A 180 0.28 -15.90 -21.55
C PHE A 180 -0.60 -15.53 -22.74
N GLU A 181 -1.79 -16.13 -22.80
CA GLU A 181 -2.84 -15.82 -23.77
C GLU A 181 -3.95 -15.02 -23.07
N LYS A 182 -4.29 -13.83 -23.58
CA LYS A 182 -5.43 -13.05 -23.09
C LYS A 182 -6.74 -13.72 -23.56
N VAL A 183 -7.46 -14.33 -22.62
CA VAL A 183 -8.62 -15.18 -22.92
C VAL A 183 -9.98 -14.56 -22.58
N LEU A 184 -10.01 -13.52 -21.75
CA LEU A 184 -11.20 -12.73 -21.48
C LEU A 184 -10.82 -11.26 -21.33
N TYR A 185 -11.37 -10.42 -22.20
CA TYR A 185 -11.11 -8.99 -22.26
C TYR A 185 -12.35 -8.25 -22.71
N ARG A 186 -12.55 -7.03 -22.18
CA ARG A 186 -13.63 -6.14 -22.62
C ARG A 186 -13.07 -4.86 -23.23
N ASP A 187 -12.38 -4.08 -22.41
CA ASP A 187 -11.72 -2.82 -22.81
C ASP A 187 -10.71 -2.37 -21.73
N GLU A 188 -10.01 -1.27 -22.00
CA GLU A 188 -8.95 -0.69 -21.17
C GLU A 188 -9.37 -0.25 -19.76
N ASN A 189 -10.66 -0.29 -19.44
CA ASN A 189 -11.25 0.15 -18.16
C ASN A 189 -11.83 -1.02 -17.34
N VAL A 190 -11.88 -2.23 -17.91
CA VAL A 190 -12.49 -3.41 -17.26
C VAL A 190 -11.43 -4.46 -17.00
N GLY A 191 -11.00 -4.56 -15.74
CA GLY A 191 -10.05 -5.56 -15.26
C GLY A 191 -10.71 -6.85 -14.82
N ALA A 192 -9.91 -7.87 -14.51
CA ALA A 192 -10.37 -9.06 -13.80
C ALA A 192 -10.04 -8.93 -12.31
N SER A 193 -11.03 -9.13 -11.44
CA SER A 193 -10.86 -9.13 -9.97
C SER A 193 -10.70 -10.54 -9.40
N ASP A 194 -11.16 -11.56 -10.11
CA ASP A 194 -11.16 -12.94 -9.62
C ASP A 194 -11.11 -13.95 -10.77
N VAL A 195 -10.53 -15.11 -10.51
CA VAL A 195 -10.56 -16.29 -11.38
C VAL A 195 -10.46 -17.57 -10.54
N GLN A 196 -11.30 -18.55 -10.85
CA GLN A 196 -11.39 -19.82 -10.15
C GLN A 196 -11.54 -20.97 -11.15
N ILE A 197 -10.90 -22.11 -10.86
CA ILE A 197 -11.00 -23.34 -11.66
C ILE A 197 -11.83 -24.35 -10.86
N ASP A 198 -12.79 -25.00 -11.51
CA ASP A 198 -13.52 -26.10 -10.88
C ASP A 198 -12.54 -27.24 -10.53
N PRO A 199 -12.46 -27.64 -9.24
CA PRO A 199 -11.48 -28.62 -8.81
C PRO A 199 -11.74 -30.05 -9.35
N SER A 200 -12.97 -30.34 -9.76
CA SER A 200 -13.36 -31.63 -10.32
C SER A 200 -13.16 -31.71 -11.84
N ASP A 201 -13.47 -30.62 -12.54
CA ASP A 201 -13.35 -30.48 -13.99
C ASP A 201 -12.63 -29.17 -14.38
N PRO A 202 -11.31 -29.19 -14.58
CA PRO A 202 -10.54 -27.98 -14.90
C PRO A 202 -10.89 -27.31 -16.23
N ALA A 203 -11.74 -27.92 -17.08
CA ALA A 203 -12.29 -27.24 -18.25
C ALA A 203 -13.30 -26.15 -17.86
N ILE A 204 -13.93 -26.26 -16.69
CA ILE A 204 -14.85 -25.26 -16.16
C ILE A 204 -14.05 -24.22 -15.38
N VAL A 205 -14.17 -22.96 -15.83
CA VAL A 205 -13.47 -21.82 -15.22
C VAL A 205 -14.46 -20.68 -15.04
N TYR A 206 -14.37 -20.00 -13.91
CA TYR A 206 -15.19 -18.83 -13.59
C TYR A 206 -14.29 -17.61 -13.41
N ALA A 207 -14.76 -16.44 -13.82
CA ALA A 207 -14.04 -15.18 -13.67
C ALA A 207 -14.96 -14.04 -13.22
N GLY A 208 -14.44 -13.16 -12.37
CA GLY A 208 -15.06 -11.90 -11.99
C GLY A 208 -14.38 -10.75 -12.72
N LEU A 209 -15.15 -9.93 -13.44
CA LEU A 209 -14.66 -8.69 -14.02
C LEU A 209 -15.08 -7.47 -13.20
N TRP A 210 -14.22 -6.45 -13.22
CA TRP A 210 -14.32 -5.23 -12.42
C TRP A 210 -14.08 -3.98 -13.28
N GLU A 211 -15.06 -3.08 -13.34
CA GLU A 211 -14.91 -1.78 -13.98
C GLU A 211 -14.79 -0.65 -12.95
N SER A 212 -13.55 -0.26 -12.63
CA SER A 212 -13.25 0.81 -11.70
C SER A 212 -11.93 1.49 -12.02
N ARG A 213 -11.84 2.77 -11.66
CA ARG A 213 -10.62 3.59 -11.69
C ARG A 213 -10.57 4.51 -10.48
N GLU A 214 -9.41 4.60 -9.85
CA GLU A 214 -9.12 5.59 -8.81
C GLU A 214 -8.89 6.99 -9.42
N GLY A 215 -9.23 8.01 -8.66
CA GLY A 215 -9.14 9.41 -9.06
C GLY A 215 -7.82 10.05 -8.66
N PRO A 216 -7.50 11.21 -9.24
CA PRO A 216 -6.23 11.89 -8.98
C PRO A 216 -6.18 12.55 -7.59
N TRP A 217 -7.33 12.71 -6.93
CA TRP A 217 -7.45 13.13 -5.54
C TRP A 217 -7.79 11.95 -4.63
N GLU A 218 -7.49 12.10 -3.34
CA GLU A 218 -7.77 11.07 -2.34
C GLU A 218 -9.26 10.68 -2.31
N ASN A 219 -9.54 9.37 -2.28
CA ASN A 219 -10.88 8.77 -2.32
C ASN A 219 -11.71 9.09 -3.57
N GLY A 220 -11.12 9.64 -4.63
CA GLY A 220 -11.80 9.74 -5.93
C GLY A 220 -12.00 8.35 -6.52
N VAL A 221 -13.23 7.94 -6.83
CA VAL A 221 -13.49 6.63 -7.46
C VAL A 221 -14.48 6.79 -8.60
N PHE A 222 -14.16 6.17 -9.73
CA PHE A 222 -15.01 6.13 -10.91
C PHE A 222 -15.37 4.69 -11.25
N ASN A 223 -16.66 4.36 -11.17
CA ASN A 223 -17.16 3.03 -11.46
C ASN A 223 -18.08 3.04 -12.69
N GLY A 224 -17.90 2.06 -13.56
CA GLY A 224 -18.85 1.78 -14.64
C GLY A 224 -19.79 0.63 -14.28
N SER A 225 -20.20 -0.14 -15.28
CA SER A 225 -21.15 -1.26 -15.14
C SER A 225 -20.81 -2.45 -16.04
N GLY A 226 -19.58 -2.46 -16.55
CA GLY A 226 -18.99 -3.47 -17.42
C GLY A 226 -18.38 -4.65 -16.68
N GLY A 227 -18.49 -4.71 -15.34
CA GLY A 227 -18.12 -5.88 -14.56
C GLY A 227 -19.11 -7.05 -14.72
N GLY A 228 -18.91 -8.11 -13.95
CA GLY A 228 -19.81 -9.26 -13.93
C GLY A 228 -19.12 -10.60 -13.68
N ILE A 229 -19.91 -11.67 -13.69
CA ILE A 229 -19.44 -13.05 -13.54
C ILE A 229 -19.49 -13.75 -14.89
N PHE A 230 -18.41 -14.45 -15.24
CA PHE A 230 -18.25 -15.15 -16.51
C PHE A 230 -17.91 -16.60 -16.26
N LYS A 231 -18.36 -17.48 -17.16
CA LYS A 231 -18.10 -18.92 -17.15
C LYS A 231 -17.56 -19.37 -18.48
N SER A 232 -16.53 -20.20 -18.43
CA SER A 232 -16.04 -21.03 -19.52
C SER A 232 -16.28 -22.50 -19.20
N VAL A 233 -16.52 -23.31 -20.21
CA VAL A 233 -16.67 -24.77 -20.11
C VAL A 233 -15.71 -25.54 -21.03
N ASP A 234 -14.79 -24.82 -21.66
CA ASP A 234 -13.85 -25.35 -22.66
C ASP A 234 -12.38 -25.00 -22.33
N GLY A 235 -12.11 -24.79 -21.05
CA GLY A 235 -10.78 -24.48 -20.52
C GLY A 235 -10.34 -23.05 -20.76
N GLY A 236 -11.29 -22.10 -20.82
CA GLY A 236 -11.05 -20.68 -20.99
C GLY A 236 -10.91 -20.24 -22.45
N LYS A 237 -11.36 -21.02 -23.44
CA LYS A 237 -11.31 -20.61 -24.86
C LYS A 237 -12.48 -19.72 -25.22
N THR A 238 -13.66 -20.03 -24.70
CA THR A 238 -14.86 -19.21 -24.84
C THR A 238 -15.48 -18.92 -23.48
N TRP A 239 -16.12 -17.77 -23.37
CA TRP A 239 -16.71 -17.26 -22.14
C TRP A 239 -18.12 -16.74 -22.40
N ARG A 240 -19.02 -16.98 -21.45
CA ARG A 240 -20.34 -16.35 -21.42
C ARG A 240 -20.57 -15.68 -20.08
N GLN A 241 -21.27 -14.56 -20.10
CA GLN A 241 -21.68 -13.86 -18.89
C GLN A 241 -22.84 -14.60 -18.22
N LEU A 242 -22.80 -14.69 -16.89
CA LEU A 242 -23.89 -15.19 -16.06
C LEU A 242 -24.73 -14.00 -15.57
N THR A 243 -26.05 -14.07 -15.75
CA THR A 243 -26.96 -12.95 -15.46
C THR A 243 -28.22 -13.35 -14.71
N ASN A 244 -28.68 -14.59 -14.85
CA ASN A 244 -29.98 -15.01 -14.34
C ASN A 244 -30.01 -15.03 -12.80
N GLY A 245 -30.84 -14.18 -12.20
CA GLY A 245 -30.94 -14.01 -10.75
C GLY A 245 -29.88 -13.08 -10.12
N LEU A 246 -29.00 -12.51 -10.94
CA LEU A 246 -28.04 -11.47 -10.56
C LEU A 246 -28.59 -10.07 -10.90
N PRO A 247 -28.14 -9.02 -10.21
CA PRO A 247 -28.54 -7.66 -10.55
C PRO A 247 -27.91 -7.22 -11.88
N ASP A 248 -28.61 -6.33 -12.58
CA ASP A 248 -28.02 -5.59 -13.70
C ASP A 248 -26.95 -4.60 -13.19
N ASN A 249 -26.05 -4.18 -14.08
CA ASN A 249 -25.04 -3.15 -13.82
C ASN A 249 -24.01 -3.50 -12.72
N ILE A 250 -23.49 -4.73 -12.75
CA ILE A 250 -22.42 -5.16 -11.85
C ILE A 250 -21.15 -4.33 -12.09
N VAL A 251 -20.61 -3.78 -11.00
CA VAL A 251 -19.31 -3.09 -10.97
C VAL A 251 -18.20 -4.13 -10.81
N GLN A 252 -18.34 -5.03 -9.82
CA GLN A 252 -17.31 -5.98 -9.38
C GLN A 252 -17.97 -7.26 -8.83
N ALA A 253 -17.29 -8.40 -8.96
CA ALA A 253 -17.71 -9.65 -8.32
C ALA A 253 -16.50 -10.49 -7.89
N ASN A 254 -16.61 -11.15 -6.74
CA ASN A 254 -15.71 -12.19 -6.24
C ASN A 254 -16.54 -13.47 -6.05
N LEU A 255 -15.98 -14.64 -6.36
CA LEU A 255 -16.69 -15.90 -6.40
C LEU A 255 -15.91 -17.05 -5.74
N ALA A 256 -16.64 -18.04 -5.26
CA ALA A 256 -16.09 -19.29 -4.74
C ALA A 256 -16.85 -20.49 -5.27
N ILE A 257 -16.12 -21.58 -5.45
CA ILE A 257 -16.64 -22.90 -5.86
C ILE A 257 -16.58 -23.81 -4.63
N ALA A 258 -17.66 -24.51 -4.29
CA ALA A 258 -17.65 -25.47 -3.21
C ALA A 258 -16.84 -26.72 -3.60
N PRO A 259 -15.70 -27.04 -2.96
CA PRO A 259 -14.84 -28.13 -3.41
C PRO A 259 -15.51 -29.51 -3.40
N SER A 260 -16.35 -29.77 -2.40
CA SER A 260 -17.09 -31.03 -2.26
C SER A 260 -18.33 -31.13 -3.16
N ALA A 261 -18.78 -30.03 -3.75
CA ALA A 261 -19.95 -29.97 -4.62
C ALA A 261 -19.81 -28.84 -5.67
N PRO A 262 -18.98 -29.00 -6.72
CA PRO A 262 -18.55 -27.88 -7.57
C PRO A 262 -19.63 -27.15 -8.39
N LYS A 263 -20.87 -27.67 -8.44
CA LYS A 263 -22.03 -26.93 -8.96
C LYS A 263 -22.57 -25.87 -7.98
N THR A 264 -22.19 -25.94 -6.72
CA THR A 264 -22.53 -24.94 -5.72
C THR A 264 -21.51 -23.82 -5.74
N LEU A 265 -21.97 -22.61 -6.02
CA LEU A 265 -21.18 -21.39 -6.10
C LEU A 265 -21.69 -20.37 -5.11
N PHE A 266 -20.78 -19.53 -4.63
CA PHE A 266 -21.09 -18.35 -3.85
C PHE A 266 -20.43 -17.14 -4.48
N ALA A 267 -21.08 -15.98 -4.44
CA ALA A 267 -20.51 -14.75 -4.98
C ALA A 267 -20.86 -13.55 -4.11
N ALA A 268 -19.86 -12.71 -3.84
CA ALA A 268 -20.07 -11.33 -3.45
C ALA A 268 -20.18 -10.50 -4.73
N VAL A 269 -21.24 -9.70 -4.86
CA VAL A 269 -21.53 -8.91 -6.06
C VAL A 269 -21.81 -7.47 -5.66
N LYS A 270 -21.08 -6.54 -6.29
CA LYS A 270 -21.21 -5.09 -6.07
C LYS A 270 -21.74 -4.41 -7.32
N THR A 271 -22.79 -3.62 -7.14
CA THR A 271 -23.24 -2.61 -8.10
C THR A 271 -22.79 -1.22 -7.60
N LYS A 272 -23.22 -0.15 -8.27
CA LYS A 272 -22.94 1.22 -7.80
C LYS A 272 -23.60 1.56 -6.46
N THR A 273 -24.65 0.84 -6.06
CA THR A 273 -25.49 1.19 -4.90
C THR A 273 -25.56 0.11 -3.84
N ILE A 274 -25.27 -1.15 -4.17
CA ILE A 274 -25.39 -2.28 -3.25
C ILE A 274 -24.20 -3.23 -3.38
N ALA A 275 -23.86 -3.90 -2.27
CA ALA A 275 -23.03 -5.10 -2.25
C ALA A 275 -23.83 -6.21 -1.55
N LYS A 276 -23.95 -7.38 -2.18
CA LYS A 276 -24.75 -8.50 -1.67
C LYS A 276 -24.12 -9.86 -1.98
N LEU A 277 -24.53 -10.85 -1.20
CA LEU A 277 -24.14 -12.25 -1.34
C LEU A 277 -25.19 -13.03 -2.14
N TYR A 278 -24.72 -13.83 -3.09
CA TYR A 278 -25.52 -14.68 -3.96
C TYR A 278 -25.02 -16.11 -3.94
N ARG A 279 -25.94 -17.07 -4.07
CA ARG A 279 -25.65 -18.49 -4.21
C ARG A 279 -26.27 -19.06 -5.48
N SER A 280 -25.56 -20.00 -6.09
CA SER A 280 -26.04 -20.88 -7.15
C SER A 280 -25.80 -22.34 -6.75
N ASP A 281 -26.65 -23.26 -7.15
CA ASP A 281 -26.47 -24.71 -6.94
C ASP A 281 -26.45 -25.52 -8.25
N ASP A 282 -26.44 -24.82 -9.40
CA ASP A 282 -26.48 -25.42 -10.73
C ASP A 282 -25.27 -25.04 -11.60
N GLY A 283 -24.19 -24.57 -10.98
CA GLY A 283 -22.97 -24.15 -11.66
C GLY A 283 -23.08 -22.75 -12.25
N GLY A 284 -23.92 -21.89 -11.66
CA GLY A 284 -24.06 -20.49 -12.04
C GLY A 284 -25.12 -20.20 -13.10
N GLU A 285 -25.97 -21.17 -13.44
CA GLU A 285 -27.07 -20.97 -14.39
C GLU A 285 -28.21 -20.16 -13.78
N THR A 286 -28.46 -20.34 -12.48
CA THR A 286 -29.40 -19.56 -11.69
C THR A 286 -28.77 -19.10 -10.37
N TRP A 287 -29.02 -17.85 -9.99
CA TRP A 287 -28.55 -17.25 -8.75
C TRP A 287 -29.72 -16.79 -7.89
N ARG A 288 -29.50 -16.76 -6.57
CA ARG A 288 -30.42 -16.17 -5.60
C ARG A 288 -29.65 -15.48 -4.48
N GLY A 289 -30.21 -14.39 -3.95
CA GLY A 289 -29.70 -13.77 -2.73
C GLY A 289 -29.78 -14.74 -1.55
N THR A 290 -28.82 -14.68 -0.63
CA THR A 290 -28.71 -15.67 0.46
C THR A 290 -29.29 -15.21 1.78
N THR A 291 -29.17 -13.91 2.10
CA THR A 291 -29.61 -13.33 3.36
C THR A 291 -30.00 -11.86 3.18
N ASP A 292 -30.86 -11.37 4.07
CA ASP A 292 -31.20 -9.94 4.18
C ASP A 292 -30.29 -9.20 5.17
N ASP A 293 -29.47 -9.92 5.96
CA ASP A 293 -28.43 -9.31 6.77
C ASP A 293 -27.33 -8.72 5.86
N PRO A 294 -27.12 -7.40 5.83
CA PRO A 294 -26.15 -6.81 4.93
C PRO A 294 -24.71 -7.10 5.35
N ARG A 295 -24.46 -7.34 6.65
CA ARG A 295 -23.11 -7.29 7.25
C ARG A 295 -22.10 -8.27 6.61
N PRO A 296 -22.45 -9.53 6.32
CA PRO A 296 -21.52 -10.47 5.69
C PRO A 296 -21.17 -10.12 4.24
N GLY A 297 -21.97 -9.27 3.58
CA GLY A 297 -21.76 -8.75 2.24
C GLY A 297 -21.18 -7.34 2.18
N LEU A 298 -20.94 -6.69 3.33
CA LEU A 298 -20.29 -5.37 3.38
C LEU A 298 -18.80 -5.54 3.09
N GLY A 299 -18.29 -4.74 2.15
CA GLY A 299 -16.85 -4.60 1.93
C GLY A 299 -16.19 -3.74 3.01
N ILE A 300 -14.88 -3.86 3.13
CA ILE A 300 -14.07 -3.10 4.10
C ILE A 300 -13.97 -1.63 3.67
N GLY A 301 -13.82 -1.37 2.37
CA GLY A 301 -13.71 -0.03 1.80
C GLY A 301 -13.11 -0.08 0.39
N GLY A 302 -13.25 0.99 -0.40
CA GLY A 302 -12.70 1.04 -1.76
C GLY A 302 -13.12 -0.14 -2.66
N GLY A 303 -12.15 -0.79 -3.28
CA GLY A 303 -12.31 -2.00 -4.10
C GLY A 303 -12.42 -3.33 -3.34
N ASP A 304 -12.47 -3.31 -2.01
CA ASP A 304 -12.37 -4.50 -1.16
C ASP A 304 -13.72 -5.20 -0.95
N LEU A 305 -14.07 -6.04 -1.93
CA LEU A 305 -15.28 -6.85 -1.90
C LEU A 305 -15.04 -8.14 -1.10
N PRO A 306 -16.00 -8.61 -0.27
CA PRO A 306 -15.77 -9.75 0.60
C PRO A 306 -15.25 -10.99 -0.13
N VAL A 307 -14.27 -11.64 0.46
CA VAL A 307 -13.71 -12.89 -0.06
C VAL A 307 -14.42 -14.06 0.59
N VAL A 308 -15.22 -14.77 -0.21
CA VAL A 308 -15.99 -15.92 0.24
C VAL A 308 -15.22 -17.24 0.05
N ARG A 309 -15.38 -18.18 0.97
CA ARG A 309 -14.84 -19.55 0.88
C ARG A 309 -15.83 -20.55 1.44
N PHE A 310 -15.87 -21.74 0.86
CA PHE A 310 -16.59 -22.87 1.43
C PHE A 310 -15.69 -23.67 2.36
N ASP A 311 -16.30 -24.31 3.36
CA ASP A 311 -15.68 -25.49 3.95
C ASP A 311 -15.45 -26.54 2.84
N PRO A 312 -14.25 -27.13 2.74
CA PRO A 312 -13.90 -28.00 1.62
C PRO A 312 -14.62 -29.34 1.65
N LYS A 313 -15.28 -29.70 2.76
CA LYS A 313 -16.01 -30.96 2.93
C LYS A 313 -17.52 -30.77 3.06
N ASN A 314 -18.02 -29.55 3.23
CA ASN A 314 -19.45 -29.28 3.38
C ASN A 314 -19.88 -27.98 2.67
N PRO A 315 -20.68 -28.05 1.58
CA PRO A 315 -21.11 -26.88 0.83
C PRO A 315 -22.14 -26.00 1.57
N GLU A 316 -22.63 -26.44 2.73
CA GLU A 316 -23.51 -25.63 3.58
C GLU A 316 -22.74 -24.74 4.56
N ILE A 317 -21.43 -24.98 4.75
CA ILE A 317 -20.59 -24.12 5.60
C ILE A 317 -19.84 -23.15 4.70
N VAL A 318 -20.07 -21.85 4.92
CA VAL A 318 -19.51 -20.76 4.12
C VAL A 318 -18.91 -19.73 5.05
N TYR A 319 -17.77 -19.17 4.65
CA TYR A 319 -17.07 -18.09 5.33
C TYR A 319 -17.05 -16.86 4.42
N SER A 320 -17.10 -15.67 5.02
CA SER A 320 -16.93 -14.38 4.33
C SER A 320 -15.90 -13.56 5.07
N ALA A 321 -14.75 -13.30 4.45
CA ALA A 321 -13.76 -12.36 4.94
C ALA A 321 -14.15 -10.94 4.53
N SER A 322 -14.44 -10.11 5.53
CA SER A 322 -14.69 -8.67 5.41
C SER A 322 -14.21 -7.97 6.69
N ILE A 323 -14.89 -6.89 7.14
CA ILE A 323 -14.59 -6.16 8.38
C ILE A 323 -14.40 -7.12 9.58
N VAL A 324 -15.19 -8.19 9.59
CA VAL A 324 -14.97 -9.38 10.44
C VAL A 324 -15.06 -10.63 9.56
N CYS A 325 -14.51 -11.75 10.02
CA CYS A 325 -14.72 -13.04 9.37
C CYS A 325 -16.06 -13.63 9.82
N TRP A 326 -17.02 -13.68 8.90
CA TRP A 326 -18.33 -14.27 9.12
C TRP A 326 -18.32 -15.77 8.79
N LYS A 327 -19.16 -16.53 9.48
CA LYS A 327 -19.41 -17.96 9.20
C LYS A 327 -20.91 -18.23 9.15
N SER A 328 -21.32 -19.02 8.17
CA SER A 328 -22.65 -19.61 8.06
C SER A 328 -22.52 -21.12 8.00
N THR A 329 -23.51 -21.84 8.55
CA THR A 329 -23.58 -23.31 8.51
C THR A 329 -24.85 -23.83 7.84
N ASP A 330 -25.64 -22.95 7.22
CA ASP A 330 -26.93 -23.25 6.58
C ASP A 330 -27.02 -22.75 5.13
N GLY A 331 -25.85 -22.66 4.49
CA GLY A 331 -25.70 -22.28 3.10
C GLY A 331 -25.74 -20.78 2.83
N GLY A 332 -25.43 -19.96 3.85
CA GLY A 332 -25.33 -18.51 3.75
C GLY A 332 -26.61 -17.74 4.12
N LYS A 333 -27.56 -18.39 4.83
CA LYS A 333 -28.82 -17.75 5.24
C LYS A 333 -28.67 -17.01 6.55
N ILE A 334 -28.06 -17.65 7.55
CA ILE A 334 -27.75 -17.08 8.85
C ILE A 334 -26.23 -17.02 9.01
N TRP A 335 -25.73 -15.91 9.57
CA TRP A 335 -24.31 -15.63 9.72
C TRP A 335 -23.98 -15.21 11.13
N ASP A 336 -22.89 -15.76 11.64
CA ASP A 336 -22.27 -15.41 12.91
C ASP A 336 -20.91 -14.75 12.68
N GLY A 337 -20.58 -13.72 13.48
CA GLY A 337 -19.24 -13.15 13.52
C GLY A 337 -18.28 -14.14 14.17
N TRP A 338 -17.63 -14.98 13.37
CA TRP A 338 -16.81 -16.09 13.85
C TRP A 338 -15.45 -15.63 14.38
N ARG A 339 -14.86 -14.62 13.75
CA ARG A 339 -13.62 -14.00 14.21
C ARG A 339 -13.60 -12.51 13.85
N GLY A 340 -13.24 -11.68 14.82
CA GLY A 340 -13.02 -10.24 14.66
C GLY A 340 -13.01 -9.53 16.01
N ALA A 341 -12.80 -8.22 16.01
CA ALA A 341 -12.92 -7.34 17.17
C ALA A 341 -13.93 -6.21 16.89
N PRO A 342 -14.51 -5.56 17.92
CA PRO A 342 -15.45 -4.45 17.73
C PRO A 342 -14.91 -3.27 16.91
N GLY A 343 -13.59 -3.13 16.80
CA GLY A 343 -12.92 -2.09 16.01
C GLY A 343 -12.70 -2.44 14.53
N GLY A 344 -13.00 -3.67 14.09
CA GLY A 344 -12.61 -4.19 12.77
C GLY A 344 -11.18 -4.74 12.79
N ASP A 345 -10.99 -5.96 12.25
CA ASP A 345 -9.65 -6.52 12.00
C ASP A 345 -9.35 -6.60 10.48
N ASP A 346 -10.36 -6.33 9.66
CA ASP A 346 -10.34 -6.29 8.20
C ASP A 346 -9.72 -7.54 7.57
N TYR A 347 -10.47 -8.64 7.59
CA TYR A 347 -10.06 -9.89 6.99
C TYR A 347 -10.12 -9.82 5.48
N GLN A 348 -8.97 -10.09 4.87
CA GLN A 348 -8.74 -9.97 3.44
C GLN A 348 -8.96 -11.29 2.71
N ASN A 349 -8.56 -12.41 3.32
CA ASN A 349 -8.56 -13.70 2.63
C ASN A 349 -8.55 -14.88 3.61
N ILE A 350 -8.99 -16.04 3.12
CA ILE A 350 -9.14 -17.27 3.89
C ILE A 350 -8.58 -18.44 3.05
N TRP A 351 -7.73 -19.25 3.68
CA TRP A 351 -7.38 -20.57 3.19
C TRP A 351 -7.80 -21.62 4.23
N ILE A 352 -8.52 -22.66 3.78
CA ILE A 352 -8.99 -23.76 4.61
C ILE A 352 -8.36 -25.03 4.06
N ASP A 353 -7.70 -25.81 4.90
CA ASP A 353 -7.05 -27.04 4.47
C ASP A 353 -8.10 -28.06 3.96
N PRO A 354 -8.03 -28.49 2.68
CA PRO A 354 -8.99 -29.44 2.13
C PRO A 354 -8.93 -30.82 2.79
N ASN A 355 -7.79 -31.20 3.36
CA ASN A 355 -7.60 -32.47 4.06
C ASN A 355 -8.08 -32.37 5.51
N ASN A 356 -8.00 -31.20 6.13
CA ASN A 356 -8.42 -30.97 7.52
C ASN A 356 -9.02 -29.57 7.75
N PRO A 357 -10.36 -29.39 7.69
CA PRO A 357 -10.99 -28.08 7.84
C PRO A 357 -10.77 -27.37 9.20
N ASP A 358 -10.20 -28.04 10.20
CA ASP A 358 -9.80 -27.41 11.46
C ASP A 358 -8.55 -26.53 11.33
N VAL A 359 -7.77 -26.73 10.24
CA VAL A 359 -6.60 -25.94 9.89
C VAL A 359 -7.00 -24.83 8.93
N ILE A 360 -6.96 -23.58 9.40
CA ILE A 360 -7.40 -22.40 8.65
C ILE A 360 -6.35 -21.31 8.82
N LEU A 361 -6.00 -20.67 7.71
CA LEU A 361 -5.16 -19.48 7.65
C LEU A 361 -6.03 -18.29 7.23
N LEU A 362 -6.00 -17.24 8.04
CA LEU A 362 -6.61 -15.95 7.73
C LEU A 362 -5.52 -14.92 7.44
N GLY A 363 -5.72 -14.15 6.38
CA GLY A 363 -5.01 -12.89 6.15
C GLY A 363 -5.92 -11.72 6.50
N SER A 364 -5.40 -10.72 7.19
CA SER A 364 -6.13 -9.50 7.55
C SER A 364 -5.22 -8.29 7.50
N ASP A 365 -5.78 -7.11 7.79
CA ASP A 365 -4.99 -5.90 7.80
C ASP A 365 -3.93 -5.87 8.95
N GLN A 366 -4.02 -6.85 9.87
CA GLN A 366 -3.13 -7.08 11.02
C GLN A 366 -2.18 -8.26 10.80
N GLY A 367 -1.99 -8.73 9.57
CA GLY A 367 -1.09 -9.86 9.27
C GLY A 367 -1.82 -11.17 9.04
N ALA A 368 -1.11 -12.28 9.20
CA ALA A 368 -1.64 -13.62 9.04
C ALA A 368 -1.78 -14.37 10.37
N ILE A 369 -2.88 -15.11 10.56
CA ILE A 369 -3.12 -15.94 11.74
C ILE A 369 -3.60 -17.34 11.36
N VAL A 370 -3.14 -18.34 12.09
CA VAL A 370 -3.45 -19.77 11.87
C VAL A 370 -4.24 -20.32 13.05
N THR A 371 -5.29 -21.08 12.78
CA THR A 371 -5.92 -22.01 13.72
C THR A 371 -5.63 -23.44 13.29
N VAL A 372 -5.52 -24.34 14.25
CA VAL A 372 -5.44 -25.81 14.05
C VAL A 372 -6.57 -26.58 14.76
N ASN A 373 -7.56 -25.86 15.28
CA ASN A 373 -8.68 -26.42 16.04
C ASN A 373 -10.04 -25.78 15.70
N GLY A 374 -10.21 -25.38 14.42
CA GLY A 374 -11.48 -24.86 13.91
C GLY A 374 -11.86 -23.46 14.42
N GLY A 375 -10.88 -22.66 14.84
CA GLY A 375 -11.04 -21.26 15.26
C GLY A 375 -11.19 -21.06 16.77
N LYS A 376 -10.98 -22.10 17.59
CA LYS A 376 -11.03 -21.97 19.06
C LYS A 376 -9.83 -21.20 19.62
N SER A 377 -8.68 -21.26 18.94
CA SER A 377 -7.49 -20.47 19.25
C SER A 377 -6.69 -20.15 17.98
N TRP A 378 -5.91 -19.08 18.03
CA TRP A 378 -5.19 -18.55 16.87
C TRP A 378 -3.71 -18.30 17.20
N SER A 379 -2.84 -18.41 16.20
CA SER A 379 -1.45 -17.95 16.29
C SER A 379 -1.40 -16.42 16.50
N SER A 380 -0.26 -15.94 16.99
CA SER A 380 -0.06 -14.51 17.18
C SER A 380 0.16 -13.81 15.83
N TRP A 381 -0.27 -12.57 15.74
CA TRP A 381 0.14 -11.63 14.69
C TRP A 381 1.23 -10.65 15.16
N TYR A 382 1.61 -10.70 16.44
CA TYR A 382 2.75 -9.98 17.03
C TYR A 382 4.10 -10.70 16.81
N ASN A 383 4.28 -11.30 15.64
CA ASN A 383 5.49 -12.04 15.26
C ASN A 383 5.89 -11.78 13.79
N GLN A 384 5.32 -10.76 13.15
CA GLN A 384 5.47 -10.49 11.72
C GLN A 384 6.00 -9.07 11.51
N PRO A 385 7.19 -8.88 10.94
CA PRO A 385 7.76 -7.55 10.74
C PRO A 385 7.26 -6.92 9.43
N THR A 386 5.94 -6.77 9.31
CA THR A 386 5.25 -6.38 8.05
C THR A 386 4.39 -5.12 8.21
N ALA A 387 4.68 -4.29 9.22
CA ALA A 387 3.95 -3.07 9.50
C ALA A 387 4.03 -2.08 8.32
N GLN A 388 2.87 -1.59 7.87
CA GLN A 388 2.77 -0.55 6.86
C GLN A 388 2.75 0.81 7.57
N LEU A 389 3.85 1.54 7.46
CA LEU A 389 4.08 2.82 8.14
C LEU A 389 3.96 3.99 7.16
N TYR A 390 3.27 5.06 7.56
CA TYR A 390 3.03 6.21 6.69
C TYR A 390 4.18 7.22 6.70
N HIS A 391 4.55 7.70 7.89
CA HIS A 391 5.63 8.68 8.10
C HIS A 391 6.44 8.29 9.33
N VAL A 392 7.76 8.40 9.24
CA VAL A 392 8.65 8.03 10.34
C VAL A 392 9.34 9.27 10.90
N SER A 393 9.30 9.45 12.22
CA SER A 393 10.08 10.45 12.94
C SER A 393 10.92 9.82 14.04
N ALA A 394 12.01 10.47 14.43
CA ALA A 394 12.85 10.08 15.56
C ALA A 394 12.70 11.09 16.71
N ASP A 395 12.85 10.63 17.95
CA ASP A 395 13.03 11.52 19.11
C ASP A 395 14.49 11.71 19.52
N ASN A 396 14.70 12.60 20.50
CA ASN A 396 16.02 12.97 21.01
C ASN A 396 16.52 12.08 22.17
N SER A 397 15.89 10.92 22.44
CA SER A 397 16.34 10.03 23.52
C SER A 397 17.53 9.15 23.08
N PHE A 398 18.22 8.50 24.03
CA PHE A 398 19.25 7.50 23.70
C PHE A 398 19.06 6.21 24.51
N PRO A 399 18.87 5.04 23.86
CA PRO A 399 18.63 4.87 22.43
C PRO A 399 17.37 5.63 21.97
N TYR A 400 17.45 6.27 20.80
CA TYR A 400 16.32 7.06 20.25
C TYR A 400 15.15 6.14 19.93
N ARG A 401 13.95 6.71 19.93
CA ARG A 401 12.73 6.01 19.51
C ARG A 401 12.24 6.55 18.19
N LEU A 402 11.57 5.69 17.45
CA LEU A 402 10.94 5.99 16.18
C LEU A 402 9.42 5.91 16.33
N TYR A 403 8.72 6.83 15.68
CA TYR A 403 7.27 6.93 15.73
C TYR A 403 6.66 6.96 14.35
N SER A 404 5.47 6.37 14.23
CA SER A 404 4.71 6.37 13.00
C SER A 404 3.24 5.97 13.25
N GLY A 405 2.34 6.43 12.39
CA GLY A 405 1.04 5.80 12.20
C GLY A 405 1.21 4.48 11.42
N GLN A 406 0.49 3.44 11.83
CA GLN A 406 0.49 2.12 11.23
C GLN A 406 -0.92 1.72 10.78
N GLN A 407 -1.05 1.35 9.51
CA GLN A 407 -2.29 0.85 8.92
C GLN A 407 -2.96 -0.26 9.77
N GLU A 408 -4.25 -0.10 10.04
CA GLU A 408 -5.21 -0.93 10.79
C GLU A 408 -4.72 -1.41 12.15
N SER A 409 -3.74 -0.69 12.69
CA SER A 409 -3.04 -1.02 13.93
C SER A 409 -2.78 0.20 14.81
N GLY A 410 -3.30 1.37 14.44
CA GLY A 410 -3.13 2.60 15.20
C GLY A 410 -1.74 3.16 14.98
N SER A 411 -0.91 3.25 16.00
CA SER A 411 0.43 3.83 15.85
C SER A 411 1.49 3.02 16.58
N VAL A 412 2.74 3.33 16.28
CA VAL A 412 3.90 2.68 16.88
C VAL A 412 4.84 3.73 17.47
N GLY A 413 5.36 3.44 18.65
CA GLY A 413 6.59 4.02 19.17
C GLY A 413 7.55 2.89 19.51
N ILE A 414 8.71 2.82 18.86
CA ILE A 414 9.66 1.71 18.97
C ILE A 414 11.07 2.19 19.26
N LYS A 415 11.80 1.50 20.14
CA LYS A 415 13.22 1.80 20.39
C LYS A 415 14.07 1.40 19.17
N SER A 416 15.04 2.24 18.83
CA SER A 416 16.05 1.93 17.80
C SER A 416 16.93 0.71 18.14
N ARG A 417 17.01 0.34 19.43
CA ARG A 417 17.74 -0.82 19.93
C ARG A 417 17.09 -1.34 21.22
N GLY A 418 16.96 -2.66 21.34
CA GLY A 418 16.55 -3.29 22.60
C GLY A 418 17.72 -3.43 23.58
N ASP A 419 17.40 -3.43 24.87
CA ASP A 419 18.41 -3.50 25.94
C ASP A 419 18.95 -4.93 26.15
N GLN A 420 18.34 -5.92 25.51
CA GLN A 420 18.63 -7.35 25.67
C GLN A 420 19.27 -8.00 24.42
N GLY A 421 19.79 -7.18 23.50
CA GLY A 421 20.51 -7.65 22.30
C GLY A 421 19.65 -7.83 21.05
N GLU A 422 18.32 -7.82 21.17
CA GLU A 422 17.37 -7.80 20.06
C GLU A 422 16.19 -6.86 20.36
N ILE A 423 15.49 -6.40 19.32
CA ILE A 423 14.24 -5.65 19.45
C ILE A 423 13.10 -6.65 19.48
N THR A 424 12.27 -6.59 20.53
CA THR A 424 11.14 -7.49 20.73
C THR A 424 9.82 -6.73 20.82
N PHE A 425 8.72 -7.44 21.03
CA PHE A 425 7.43 -6.82 21.32
C PHE A 425 7.44 -5.93 22.59
N ARG A 426 8.46 -6.05 23.45
CA ARG A 426 8.63 -5.21 24.65
C ARG A 426 9.25 -3.84 24.37
N ASP A 427 9.87 -3.69 23.20
CA ASP A 427 10.61 -2.50 22.81
C ASP A 427 9.75 -1.54 21.97
N TRP A 428 8.50 -1.92 21.69
CA TRP A 428 7.50 -1.05 21.06
C TRP A 428 6.23 -0.94 21.91
N ARG A 429 5.44 0.09 21.63
CA ARG A 429 4.08 0.26 22.17
C ARG A 429 3.23 1.12 21.23
N PRO A 430 1.89 1.07 21.34
CA PRO A 430 1.05 2.09 20.73
C PRO A 430 1.27 3.45 21.41
N VAL A 431 1.02 4.51 20.65
CA VAL A 431 0.90 5.88 21.16
C VAL A 431 -0.52 6.36 20.84
N ALA A 432 -1.02 7.41 21.49
CA ALA A 432 -2.40 7.86 21.22
C ALA A 432 -2.52 8.68 19.92
N ALA A 433 -1.76 8.33 18.88
CA ALA A 433 -1.96 8.81 17.52
C ALA A 433 -2.78 7.77 16.74
N GLU A 434 -3.61 8.25 15.81
CA GLU A 434 -4.37 7.37 14.92
C GLU A 434 -3.48 6.66 13.90
N GLU A 435 -4.12 5.82 13.10
CA GLU A 435 -3.55 4.98 12.05
C GLU A 435 -2.73 5.73 11.00
N TYR A 436 -3.18 6.93 10.63
CA TYR A 436 -2.64 7.70 9.53
C TYR A 436 -1.80 8.89 10.01
N GLY A 437 -0.94 9.38 9.13
CA GLY A 437 -0.30 10.68 9.27
C GLY A 437 0.98 10.70 10.10
N TYR A 438 1.36 11.91 10.48
CA TYR A 438 2.62 12.20 11.19
C TYR A 438 2.46 11.89 12.68
N VAL A 439 3.53 11.37 13.26
CA VAL A 439 3.67 11.23 14.70
C VAL A 439 5.04 11.74 15.09
N VAL A 440 5.11 12.73 15.97
CA VAL A 440 6.35 13.38 16.42
C VAL A 440 6.42 13.40 17.93
N ALA A 441 7.62 13.32 18.49
CA ALA A 441 7.85 13.57 19.90
C ALA A 441 8.24 15.03 20.13
N ASP A 442 7.84 15.59 21.27
CA ASP A 442 8.33 16.91 21.68
C ASP A 442 9.87 16.84 21.88
N PRO A 443 10.64 17.73 21.23
CA PRO A 443 12.10 17.68 21.29
C PRO A 443 12.68 18.03 22.67
N LEU A 444 11.91 18.74 23.51
CA LEU A 444 12.26 19.08 24.89
C LEU A 444 11.76 18.04 25.89
N ASP A 445 10.77 17.22 25.50
CA ASP A 445 10.18 16.23 26.37
C ASP A 445 9.66 15.00 25.61
N PRO A 446 10.50 13.98 25.38
CA PRO A 446 10.21 12.90 24.44
C PRO A 446 9.18 11.87 24.96
N ASP A 447 8.50 12.12 26.08
CA ASP A 447 7.32 11.34 26.46
C ASP A 447 5.99 12.07 26.22
N LEU A 448 6.06 13.30 25.69
CA LEU A 448 4.95 13.97 25.05
C LEU A 448 5.04 13.73 23.54
N ILE A 449 4.01 13.10 23.00
CA ILE A 449 3.95 12.64 21.61
C ILE A 449 2.72 13.28 20.97
N ILE A 450 2.85 13.79 19.76
CA ILE A 450 1.79 14.49 19.04
C ILE A 450 1.66 13.86 17.65
N GLY A 451 0.45 13.48 17.25
CA GLY A 451 0.22 12.92 15.92
C GLY A 451 -1.21 12.48 15.64
N GLY A 452 -1.40 11.91 14.46
CA GLY A 452 -2.72 11.52 13.96
C GLY A 452 -3.61 12.74 13.70
N LYS A 453 -4.90 12.68 14.08
CA LYS A 453 -5.85 13.82 14.19
C LYS A 453 -5.47 14.79 15.32
N LEU A 454 -4.22 15.22 15.32
CA LEU A 454 -3.58 16.12 16.27
C LEU A 454 -3.91 15.80 17.74
N THR A 455 -3.50 14.61 18.18
CA THR A 455 -3.65 14.19 19.59
C THR A 455 -2.32 14.31 20.32
N ARG A 456 -2.31 15.05 21.44
CA ARG A 456 -1.21 15.10 22.40
C ARG A 456 -1.35 13.96 23.40
N PHE A 457 -0.32 13.14 23.50
CA PHE A 457 -0.24 11.96 24.34
C PHE A 457 0.91 12.10 25.34
N ASP A 458 0.60 12.04 26.64
CA ASP A 458 1.59 11.87 27.68
C ASP A 458 1.70 10.40 28.04
N ARG A 459 2.81 9.78 27.67
CA ARG A 459 3.01 8.36 27.92
C ARG A 459 3.28 8.01 29.39
N ARG A 460 3.74 8.96 30.21
CA ARG A 460 3.95 8.69 31.65
C ARG A 460 2.63 8.47 32.35
N THR A 461 1.59 9.20 31.95
CA THR A 461 0.25 9.15 32.57
C THR A 461 -0.76 8.35 31.74
N GLY A 462 -0.49 8.14 30.45
CA GLY A 462 -1.43 7.56 29.49
C GLY A 462 -2.53 8.53 29.03
N GLN A 463 -2.45 9.82 29.38
CA GLN A 463 -3.46 10.79 29.01
C GLN A 463 -3.32 11.19 27.54
N ALA A 464 -4.45 11.23 26.84
CA ALA A 464 -4.57 11.68 25.46
C ALA A 464 -5.54 12.87 25.40
N GLN A 465 -5.18 13.90 24.65
CA GLN A 465 -6.00 15.09 24.44
C GLN A 465 -5.96 15.48 22.96
N ASN A 466 -7.13 15.58 22.32
CA ASN A 466 -7.22 16.19 21.02
C ASN A 466 -6.94 17.70 21.14
N ILE A 467 -6.01 18.20 20.34
CA ILE A 467 -5.54 19.59 20.33
C ILE A 467 -5.73 20.22 18.94
N LEU A 468 -6.66 19.72 18.13
CA LEU A 468 -6.94 20.23 16.79
C LEU A 468 -7.49 21.68 16.86
N PRO A 469 -6.96 22.65 16.08
CA PRO A 469 -7.38 24.06 16.16
C PRO A 469 -8.84 24.27 15.75
N VAL A 470 -9.32 23.46 14.81
CA VAL A 470 -10.71 23.49 14.34
C VAL A 470 -11.25 22.06 14.41
N PRO A 471 -12.21 21.78 15.32
CA PRO A 471 -12.59 20.40 15.65
C PRO A 471 -13.39 19.69 14.55
N VAL A 472 -13.88 20.41 13.54
CA VAL A 472 -14.75 19.87 12.48
C VAL A 472 -14.30 20.42 11.14
N GLU A 473 -14.17 19.54 10.14
CA GLU A 473 -13.88 19.94 8.77
C GLU A 473 -15.00 20.81 8.18
N THR A 474 -14.59 21.80 7.40
CA THR A 474 -15.48 22.74 6.68
C THR A 474 -14.89 23.02 5.30
N GLU A 475 -15.62 23.74 4.44
CA GLU A 475 -15.06 24.15 3.15
C GLU A 475 -13.78 25.00 3.30
N ASP A 476 -13.67 25.78 4.38
CA ASP A 476 -12.54 26.68 4.67
C ASP A 476 -11.40 26.00 5.47
N PHE A 477 -11.68 24.85 6.09
CA PHE A 477 -10.73 24.05 6.85
C PHE A 477 -10.87 22.58 6.47
N ARG A 478 -10.00 22.14 5.56
CA ARG A 478 -10.00 20.80 4.96
C ARG A 478 -8.76 20.03 5.39
N MET A 479 -8.92 18.74 5.63
CA MET A 479 -7.84 17.82 5.98
C MET A 479 -7.93 16.57 5.10
N LEU A 480 -6.85 15.80 5.07
CA LEU A 480 -6.82 14.45 4.52
C LEU A 480 -6.25 13.52 5.58
N ARG A 481 -6.24 12.20 5.33
CA ARG A 481 -5.80 11.20 6.31
C ARG A 481 -4.38 11.44 6.84
N THR A 482 -3.50 12.06 6.06
CA THR A 482 -2.14 12.37 6.49
C THR A 482 -1.94 13.87 6.70
N GLU A 483 -1.98 14.28 7.96
CA GLU A 483 -1.84 15.66 8.38
C GLU A 483 -0.38 15.95 8.79
N PRO A 484 0.31 16.92 8.17
CA PRO A 484 1.67 17.30 8.59
C PRO A 484 1.69 17.86 10.01
N VAL A 485 2.56 17.29 10.85
CA VAL A 485 2.90 17.80 12.18
C VAL A 485 4.40 17.77 12.33
N VAL A 486 5.03 18.94 12.51
CA VAL A 486 6.50 19.07 12.50
C VAL A 486 6.95 20.11 13.53
N PHE A 487 7.95 19.76 14.34
CA PHE A 487 8.66 20.73 15.18
C PHE A 487 9.75 21.46 14.38
N SER A 488 9.99 22.72 14.70
CA SER A 488 11.18 23.43 14.20
C SER A 488 12.45 22.84 14.80
N LEU A 489 13.44 22.57 13.94
CA LEU A 489 14.78 22.17 14.39
C LEU A 489 15.55 23.32 15.05
N LEU A 490 15.22 24.57 14.72
CA LEU A 490 15.90 25.76 15.23
C LEU A 490 15.26 26.27 16.54
N ASP A 491 13.94 26.15 16.67
CA ASP A 491 13.19 26.55 17.85
C ASP A 491 12.35 25.36 18.38
N PRO A 492 12.82 24.65 19.41
CA PRO A 492 12.19 23.41 19.86
C PRO A 492 10.83 23.61 20.54
N HIS A 493 10.39 24.86 20.78
CA HIS A 493 9.03 25.14 21.27
C HIS A 493 8.03 25.28 20.14
N LEU A 494 8.48 25.52 18.91
CA LEU A 494 7.62 25.83 17.78
C LEU A 494 7.17 24.55 17.06
N LEU A 495 5.86 24.29 17.11
CA LEU A 495 5.21 23.18 16.42
C LEU A 495 4.30 23.70 15.32
N PHE A 496 4.37 23.06 14.16
CA PHE A 496 3.51 23.31 13.02
C PHE A 496 2.50 22.18 12.82
N PHE A 497 1.31 22.54 12.37
CA PHE A 497 0.26 21.64 11.92
C PHE A 497 -0.35 22.18 10.62
N ALA A 498 -0.73 21.30 9.69
CA ALA A 498 -1.33 21.73 8.44
C ALA A 498 -2.55 20.91 8.01
N GLY A 499 -3.59 21.63 7.58
CA GLY A 499 -4.64 21.14 6.67
C GLY A 499 -4.46 21.83 5.32
N ASN A 500 -5.52 22.41 4.74
CA ASN A 500 -5.38 23.37 3.63
C ASN A 500 -4.69 24.70 4.02
N THR A 501 -4.53 24.96 5.32
CA THR A 501 -3.88 26.14 5.91
C THR A 501 -2.83 25.71 6.93
N LEU A 502 -1.77 26.50 7.10
CA LEU A 502 -0.70 26.27 8.08
C LEU A 502 -1.00 26.97 9.40
N TRP A 503 -0.76 26.24 10.49
CA TRP A 503 -0.93 26.70 11.87
C TRP A 503 0.35 26.48 12.66
N GLN A 504 0.58 27.34 13.67
CA GLN A 504 1.68 27.20 14.61
C GLN A 504 1.21 27.29 16.06
N THR A 505 1.97 26.67 16.96
CA THR A 505 1.80 26.77 18.42
C THR A 505 3.17 26.76 19.11
N ARG A 506 3.22 27.34 20.31
CA ARG A 506 4.40 27.33 21.19
C ARG A 506 4.13 26.69 22.56
N ASP A 507 2.91 26.24 22.79
CA ASP A 507 2.42 25.68 24.05
C ASP A 507 1.81 24.29 23.84
N ARG A 508 2.40 23.52 22.92
CA ARG A 508 2.05 22.13 22.65
C ARG A 508 0.57 21.96 22.27
N GLY A 509 0.02 22.93 21.53
CA GLY A 509 -1.31 22.89 20.94
C GLY A 509 -2.44 23.36 21.85
N ASP A 510 -2.14 24.00 22.98
CA ASP A 510 -3.19 24.63 23.80
C ASP A 510 -3.75 25.87 23.08
N HIS A 511 -2.90 26.62 22.36
CA HIS A 511 -3.29 27.73 21.50
C HIS A 511 -2.62 27.65 20.14
N TRP A 512 -3.42 27.84 19.09
CA TRP A 512 -2.96 27.81 17.70
C TRP A 512 -3.16 29.16 17.02
N GLU A 513 -2.19 29.55 16.20
CA GLU A 513 -2.25 30.70 15.31
C GLU A 513 -2.22 30.23 13.85
N LYS A 514 -3.19 30.67 13.05
CA LYS A 514 -3.17 30.45 11.60
C LYS A 514 -2.19 31.43 10.94
N ILE A 515 -1.21 30.90 10.21
CA ILE A 515 -0.12 31.66 9.61
C ILE A 515 -0.04 31.52 8.08
N SER A 516 -1.11 31.06 7.43
CA SER A 516 -1.20 31.08 5.96
C SER A 516 -2.64 31.28 5.48
N PRO A 517 -2.83 31.78 4.25
CA PRO A 517 -4.07 31.55 3.51
C PRO A 517 -4.21 30.07 3.14
N ASP A 518 -5.31 29.71 2.48
CA ASP A 518 -5.45 28.39 1.88
C ASP A 518 -4.44 28.25 0.72
N LEU A 519 -3.46 27.37 0.90
CA LEU A 519 -2.35 27.16 -0.04
C LEU A 519 -2.67 26.15 -1.13
N SER A 520 -3.85 25.52 -1.10
CA SER A 520 -4.25 24.57 -2.15
C SER A 520 -4.66 25.30 -3.44
N ARG A 521 -4.68 24.57 -4.54
CA ARG A 521 -5.04 25.09 -5.85
C ARG A 521 -6.54 25.44 -5.90
N PRO A 522 -6.91 26.68 -6.25
CA PRO A 522 -8.32 27.09 -6.28
C PRO A 522 -9.11 26.43 -7.43
N ASN A 523 -8.46 26.20 -8.58
CA ASN A 523 -9.03 25.58 -9.77
C ASN A 523 -8.01 24.63 -10.40
N TYR A 524 -8.46 23.49 -10.89
CA TYR A 524 -7.60 22.49 -11.52
C TYR A 524 -8.19 21.98 -12.84
N GLU A 525 -7.28 21.53 -13.70
CA GLU A 525 -7.65 20.73 -14.86
C GLU A 525 -7.71 19.25 -14.47
N LEU A 526 -8.59 18.52 -15.14
CA LEU A 526 -8.71 17.07 -14.96
C LEU A 526 -7.61 16.37 -15.77
N PRO A 527 -6.79 15.49 -15.16
CA PRO A 527 -5.72 14.79 -15.87
C PRO A 527 -6.27 13.81 -16.90
N ALA A 528 -5.44 13.52 -17.92
CA ALA A 528 -5.82 12.63 -19.02
C ALA A 528 -6.14 11.19 -18.53
N SER A 529 -5.51 10.75 -17.44
CA SER A 529 -5.69 9.42 -16.84
C SER A 529 -7.15 9.12 -16.44
N ILE A 530 -7.99 10.13 -16.18
CA ILE A 530 -9.43 9.97 -15.90
C ILE A 530 -10.17 9.36 -17.11
N GLY A 531 -9.71 9.61 -18.33
CA GLY A 531 -10.27 9.04 -19.56
C GLY A 531 -11.79 9.23 -19.68
N LYS A 532 -12.51 8.13 -19.94
CA LYS A 532 -13.97 8.15 -20.19
C LYS A 532 -14.82 8.66 -19.02
N TYR A 533 -14.27 8.74 -17.81
CA TYR A 533 -14.99 9.21 -16.62
C TYR A 533 -15.01 10.74 -16.45
N LYS A 534 -14.46 11.50 -17.41
CA LYS A 534 -14.32 12.95 -17.34
C LYS A 534 -15.63 13.67 -17.01
N GLU A 535 -16.76 13.27 -17.60
CA GLU A 535 -18.07 13.88 -17.31
C GLU A 535 -18.50 13.68 -15.85
N GLY A 536 -18.28 12.48 -15.29
CA GLY A 536 -18.55 12.19 -13.88
C GLY A 536 -17.62 12.97 -12.95
N ALA A 537 -16.35 13.08 -13.31
CA ALA A 537 -15.36 13.86 -12.58
C ALA A 537 -15.71 15.37 -12.55
N MET A 538 -16.19 15.93 -13.66
CA MET A 538 -16.61 17.34 -13.72
C MET A 538 -17.73 17.69 -12.73
N LYS A 539 -18.61 16.73 -12.40
CA LYS A 539 -19.69 16.91 -11.40
C LYS A 539 -19.17 16.96 -9.97
N GLN A 540 -17.93 16.54 -9.74
CA GLN A 540 -17.28 16.54 -8.43
C GLN A 540 -16.28 17.69 -8.26
N VAL A 541 -16.26 18.65 -9.19
CA VAL A 541 -15.29 19.77 -9.16
C VAL A 541 -15.71 20.79 -8.11
N HIS A 542 -14.90 20.88 -7.07
CA HIS A 542 -14.84 21.96 -6.09
C HIS A 542 -13.38 22.14 -5.68
N ARG A 543 -13.06 23.21 -4.94
CA ARG A 543 -11.71 23.40 -4.42
C ARG A 543 -11.35 22.22 -3.52
N ARG A 544 -10.23 21.59 -3.81
CA ARG A 544 -9.71 20.40 -3.13
C ARG A 544 -8.29 20.68 -2.67
N GLY A 545 -7.66 19.65 -2.15
CA GLY A 545 -6.27 19.65 -1.77
C GLY A 545 -6.00 20.30 -0.42
N VAL A 546 -4.89 19.87 0.15
CA VAL A 546 -4.36 20.27 1.45
C VAL A 546 -2.84 20.42 1.35
N ILE A 547 -2.25 21.08 2.33
CA ILE A 547 -0.80 21.04 2.53
C ILE A 547 -0.45 19.62 2.99
N TYR A 548 0.37 18.93 2.21
CA TYR A 548 0.76 17.54 2.42
C TYR A 548 2.15 17.41 3.03
N THR A 549 2.96 18.47 2.95
CA THR A 549 4.29 18.54 3.55
C THR A 549 4.60 19.95 4.01
N VAL A 550 5.25 20.05 5.18
CA VAL A 550 5.71 21.30 5.80
C VAL A 550 7.18 21.11 6.15
N ALA A 551 8.04 21.98 5.66
CA ALA A 551 9.48 21.94 5.89
C ALA A 551 9.97 23.30 6.41
N PRO A 552 9.95 23.54 7.74
CA PRO A 552 10.61 24.70 8.33
C PRO A 552 12.12 24.60 8.12
N SER A 553 12.77 25.72 7.82
CA SER A 553 14.22 25.74 7.62
C SER A 553 14.96 25.47 8.93
N PRO A 554 15.97 24.58 8.94
CA PRO A 554 16.85 24.41 10.11
C PRO A 554 17.80 25.60 10.31
N LEU A 555 17.88 26.53 9.34
CA LEU A 555 18.85 27.63 9.33
C LEU A 555 18.22 29.03 9.49
N ASP A 556 16.91 29.16 9.30
CA ASP A 556 16.20 30.45 9.36
C ASP A 556 14.77 30.26 9.88
N ALA A 557 14.49 30.79 11.08
CA ALA A 557 13.19 30.63 11.75
C ALA A 557 12.01 31.26 10.99
N ASN A 558 12.26 32.20 10.07
CA ASN A 558 11.20 32.85 9.30
C ASN A 558 10.88 32.12 8.01
N ARG A 559 11.65 31.10 7.66
CA ARG A 559 11.56 30.40 6.38
C ARG A 559 10.87 29.06 6.52
N ILE A 560 9.75 28.91 5.83
CA ILE A 560 8.95 27.68 5.83
C ILE A 560 8.53 27.37 4.40
N TRP A 561 8.76 26.13 3.98
CA TRP A 561 8.28 25.59 2.73
C TRP A 561 7.03 24.74 2.96
N CYS A 562 6.06 24.84 2.07
CA CYS A 562 4.87 23.99 2.06
C CYS A 562 4.66 23.39 0.67
N GLY A 563 4.28 22.12 0.62
CA GLY A 563 3.87 21.42 -0.60
C GLY A 563 2.46 20.86 -0.46
N THR A 564 1.67 20.87 -1.52
CA THR A 564 0.27 20.40 -1.51
C THR A 564 0.08 19.11 -2.32
N ASP A 565 -0.96 18.35 -2.00
CA ASP A 565 -1.30 17.12 -2.73
C ASP A 565 -1.88 17.38 -4.14
N ASP A 566 -2.26 18.62 -4.43
CA ASP A 566 -2.69 19.09 -5.74
C ASP A 566 -1.58 19.79 -6.56
N GLY A 567 -0.33 19.70 -6.09
CA GLY A 567 0.88 20.03 -6.86
C GLY A 567 1.30 21.50 -6.82
N LEU A 568 1.14 22.18 -5.69
CA LEU A 568 1.69 23.51 -5.46
C LEU A 568 2.78 23.50 -4.40
N MET A 569 3.80 24.32 -4.61
CA MET A 569 4.89 24.60 -3.67
C MET A 569 4.87 26.08 -3.29
N HIS A 570 4.97 26.34 -1.99
CA HIS A 570 4.88 27.67 -1.41
C HIS A 570 6.04 27.93 -0.46
N LEU A 571 6.46 29.19 -0.40
CA LEU A 571 7.53 29.67 0.48
C LEU A 571 7.08 30.93 1.21
N THR A 572 7.32 30.98 2.51
CA THR A 572 7.37 32.22 3.29
C THR A 572 8.81 32.48 3.75
N SER A 573 9.17 33.76 3.92
CA SER A 573 10.47 34.18 4.48
C SER A 573 10.30 35.24 5.58
N ASP A 574 9.08 35.42 6.08
CA ASP A 574 8.72 36.39 7.12
C ASP A 574 7.86 35.77 8.25
N GLY A 575 7.96 34.45 8.42
CA GLY A 575 7.25 33.70 9.45
C GLY A 575 5.76 33.51 9.16
N GLY A 576 5.37 33.47 7.88
CA GLY A 576 3.99 33.21 7.44
C GLY A 576 3.14 34.46 7.21
N LYS A 577 3.68 35.67 7.33
CA LYS A 577 2.92 36.91 7.05
C LYS A 577 2.61 37.03 5.57
N THR A 578 3.56 36.64 4.71
CA THR A 578 3.38 36.58 3.26
C THR A 578 3.85 35.24 2.70
N TRP A 579 3.19 34.81 1.62
CA TRP A 579 3.45 33.52 0.96
C TRP A 579 3.60 33.72 -0.55
N SER A 580 4.66 33.15 -1.12
CA SER A 580 4.92 33.12 -2.55
C SER A 580 4.67 31.71 -3.09
N ASN A 581 3.95 31.61 -4.22
CA ASN A 581 3.90 30.38 -4.99
C ASN A 581 5.21 30.27 -5.79
N VAL A 582 5.97 29.22 -5.52
CA VAL A 582 7.29 28.94 -6.11
C VAL A 582 7.26 27.66 -6.96
N THR A 583 6.08 27.22 -7.37
CA THR A 583 5.89 26.02 -8.19
C THR A 583 6.51 26.21 -9.58
N PRO A 584 7.39 25.33 -10.05
CA PRO A 584 7.92 25.40 -11.41
C PRO A 584 6.81 25.16 -12.44
N PRO A 585 6.85 25.81 -13.62
CA PRO A 585 5.79 25.68 -14.63
C PRO A 585 5.55 24.27 -15.17
N SER A 586 6.52 23.37 -15.02
CA SER A 586 6.40 21.95 -15.40
C SER A 586 5.50 21.15 -14.46
N ILE A 587 5.18 21.66 -13.27
CA ILE A 587 4.32 20.98 -12.30
C ILE A 587 2.87 21.42 -12.49
N SER A 588 2.01 20.46 -12.82
CA SER A 588 0.57 20.64 -13.03
C SER A 588 -0.26 20.13 -11.84
N ALA A 589 -1.59 20.28 -11.93
CA ALA A 589 -2.49 19.76 -10.90
C ALA A 589 -2.30 18.26 -10.68
N TRP A 590 -2.41 17.83 -9.42
CA TRP A 590 -2.37 16.42 -8.97
C TRP A 590 -1.01 15.72 -9.07
N GLN A 591 0.05 16.45 -9.38
CA GLN A 591 1.41 15.98 -9.14
C GLN A 591 1.75 16.25 -7.67
N LYS A 592 1.36 15.32 -6.79
CA LYS A 592 1.42 15.47 -5.34
C LYS A 592 2.84 15.79 -4.89
N ILE A 593 3.03 16.91 -4.19
CA ILE A 593 4.28 17.20 -3.50
C ILE A 593 4.30 16.32 -2.24
N SER A 594 4.83 15.10 -2.37
CA SER A 594 4.80 14.10 -1.30
C SER A 594 5.66 14.52 -0.11
N LEU A 595 6.77 15.20 -0.41
CA LEU A 595 7.70 15.66 0.62
C LEU A 595 8.59 16.81 0.15
N ILE A 596 8.79 17.80 1.01
CA ILE A 596 9.86 18.80 0.86
C ILE A 596 10.88 18.62 1.99
N GLU A 597 12.16 18.71 1.65
CA GLU A 597 13.29 18.80 2.57
C GLU A 597 13.92 20.19 2.45
N ALA A 598 13.94 20.95 3.54
CA ALA A 598 14.65 22.22 3.60
C ALA A 598 16.16 21.97 3.74
N GLY A 599 16.98 22.75 3.05
CA GLY A 599 18.43 22.56 3.05
C GLY A 599 19.05 22.75 4.44
N HIS A 600 19.96 21.85 4.81
CA HIS A 600 20.72 21.87 6.07
C HIS A 600 21.99 22.71 5.98
N PHE A 601 22.43 23.08 4.77
CA PHE A 601 23.67 23.84 4.54
C PHE A 601 23.46 25.23 3.90
N ASP A 602 22.28 25.51 3.37
CA ASP A 602 21.90 26.79 2.78
C ASP A 602 20.38 26.99 2.89
N ALA A 603 19.97 28.09 3.53
CA ALA A 603 18.56 28.41 3.75
C ALA A 603 17.78 28.63 2.45
N ASN A 604 18.44 28.92 1.33
CA ASN A 604 17.79 29.08 0.03
C ASN A 604 17.58 27.76 -0.72
N THR A 605 18.12 26.66 -0.19
CA THR A 605 18.06 25.34 -0.79
C THR A 605 16.85 24.55 -0.29
N ALA A 606 16.19 23.83 -1.19
CA ALA A 606 15.18 22.83 -0.85
C ALA A 606 15.13 21.73 -1.92
N TYR A 607 14.70 20.55 -1.51
CA TYR A 607 14.48 19.39 -2.36
C TYR A 607 13.02 18.93 -2.22
N ALA A 608 12.38 18.57 -3.32
CA ALA A 608 10.97 18.16 -3.34
C ALA A 608 10.81 16.83 -4.06
N ALA A 609 10.23 15.84 -3.39
CA ALA A 609 9.76 14.60 -4.00
C ALA A 609 8.34 14.82 -4.54
N ILE A 610 8.10 14.41 -5.78
CA ILE A 610 6.80 14.54 -6.44
C ILE A 610 6.28 13.14 -6.77
N ASN A 611 5.14 12.78 -6.20
CA ASN A 611 4.48 11.50 -6.47
C ASN A 611 3.38 11.71 -7.52
N THR A 612 3.51 11.03 -8.65
CA THR A 612 2.61 11.15 -9.81
C THR A 612 1.81 9.86 -10.09
N LEU A 613 1.84 8.88 -9.17
CA LEU A 613 1.11 7.61 -9.29
C LEU A 613 -0.38 7.84 -9.54
N ARG A 614 -0.98 8.82 -8.85
CA ARG A 614 -2.42 9.10 -8.94
C ARG A 614 -2.88 9.65 -10.30
N ILE A 615 -1.93 10.00 -11.18
CA ILE A 615 -2.19 10.41 -12.56
C ILE A 615 -1.63 9.41 -13.58
N ASP A 616 -1.36 8.17 -13.14
CA ASP A 616 -0.87 7.06 -13.96
C ASP A 616 0.52 7.33 -14.59
N ASP A 617 1.39 7.99 -13.83
CA ASP A 617 2.78 8.23 -14.19
C ASP A 617 3.70 7.60 -13.13
N LEU A 618 4.52 6.63 -13.55
CA LEU A 618 5.41 5.88 -12.67
C LEU A 618 6.84 6.43 -12.64
N ARG A 619 7.11 7.54 -13.34
CA ARG A 619 8.48 8.08 -13.43
C ARG A 619 8.93 8.69 -12.09
N PRO A 620 10.22 8.58 -11.75
CA PRO A 620 10.77 9.29 -10.60
C PRO A 620 10.77 10.80 -10.85
N HIS A 621 10.44 11.57 -9.82
CA HIS A 621 10.48 13.03 -9.85
C HIS A 621 11.02 13.59 -8.53
N ILE A 622 12.19 14.23 -8.61
CA ILE A 622 12.80 14.99 -7.51
C ILE A 622 13.26 16.32 -8.08
N PHE A 623 12.84 17.43 -7.48
CA PHE A 623 13.25 18.78 -7.86
C PHE A 623 14.12 19.40 -6.77
N ALA A 624 15.17 20.10 -7.18
CA ALA A 624 16.04 20.87 -6.29
C ALA A 624 16.03 22.35 -6.66
N THR A 625 16.02 23.22 -5.66
CA THR A 625 16.25 24.66 -5.79
C THR A 625 17.40 25.08 -4.89
N HIS A 626 18.13 26.11 -5.30
CA HIS A 626 19.20 26.76 -4.52
C HIS A 626 19.02 28.29 -4.45
N ASP A 627 17.87 28.82 -4.87
CA ASP A 627 17.63 30.25 -5.03
C ASP A 627 16.29 30.70 -4.48
N SER A 628 15.80 30.02 -3.43
CA SER A 628 14.48 30.24 -2.84
C SER A 628 13.31 29.91 -3.78
N GLY A 629 13.44 28.87 -4.61
CA GLY A 629 12.37 28.38 -5.47
C GLY A 629 12.11 29.24 -6.71
N LYS A 630 13.02 30.15 -7.07
CA LYS A 630 12.92 30.92 -8.32
C LYS A 630 13.20 30.01 -9.52
N THR A 631 14.13 29.09 -9.36
CA THR A 631 14.43 28.02 -10.32
C THR A 631 14.44 26.67 -9.62
N TRP A 632 13.98 25.65 -10.36
CA TRP A 632 14.00 24.26 -9.93
C TRP A 632 14.64 23.40 -11.03
N THR A 633 15.47 22.45 -10.61
CA THR A 633 16.13 21.48 -11.50
C THR A 633 15.70 20.08 -11.08
N GLU A 634 15.31 19.26 -12.03
CA GLU A 634 15.00 17.85 -11.76
C GLU A 634 16.31 17.04 -11.59
N ILE A 635 16.41 16.26 -10.51
CA ILE A 635 17.64 15.59 -10.06
C ILE A 635 17.44 14.09 -9.83
N VAL A 636 16.95 13.38 -10.84
CA VAL A 636 16.62 11.93 -10.77
C VAL A 636 17.69 11.03 -11.38
N ASN A 637 18.87 11.59 -11.70
CA ASN A 637 19.97 10.82 -12.29
C ASN A 637 20.41 9.70 -11.34
N GLY A 638 20.33 8.45 -11.80
CA GLY A 638 20.68 7.26 -11.02
C GLY A 638 19.48 6.50 -10.45
N ILE A 639 18.28 7.06 -10.49
CA ILE A 639 17.04 6.36 -10.13
C ILE A 639 16.49 5.65 -11.38
N PRO A 640 16.22 4.33 -11.32
CA PRO A 640 15.60 3.59 -12.42
C PRO A 640 14.25 4.19 -12.86
N ALA A 641 13.93 4.02 -14.15
CA ALA A 641 12.60 4.36 -14.65
C ALA A 641 11.53 3.45 -14.00
N GLY A 642 10.34 3.99 -13.74
CA GLY A 642 9.25 3.26 -13.08
C GLY A 642 9.27 3.31 -11.55
N GLN A 643 10.26 3.96 -10.95
CA GLN A 643 10.33 4.15 -9.49
C GLN A 643 9.70 5.47 -9.07
N ILE A 644 8.45 5.42 -8.60
CA ILE A 644 7.79 6.57 -7.99
C ILE A 644 8.52 6.96 -6.70
N VAL A 645 8.72 8.26 -6.50
CA VAL A 645 9.42 8.80 -5.32
C VAL A 645 8.42 9.34 -4.31
N ASN A 646 8.51 8.87 -3.07
CA ASN A 646 7.70 9.34 -1.94
C ASN A 646 8.45 10.28 -1.00
N ALA A 647 9.79 10.15 -0.92
CA ALA A 647 10.59 10.96 -0.01
C ALA A 647 11.94 11.33 -0.62
N VAL A 648 12.45 12.51 -0.27
CA VAL A 648 13.83 12.93 -0.49
C VAL A 648 14.37 13.54 0.80
N ARG A 649 15.57 13.16 1.24
CA ARG A 649 16.21 13.66 2.46
C ARG A 649 17.63 14.08 2.17
N GLU A 650 18.04 15.25 2.66
CA GLU A 650 19.43 15.67 2.67
C GLU A 650 20.10 15.17 3.96
N ASP A 651 21.30 14.61 3.83
CA ASP A 651 22.10 14.23 4.98
C ASP A 651 22.53 15.50 5.75
N PRO A 652 22.20 15.64 7.05
CA PRO A 652 22.48 16.86 7.79
C PRO A 652 23.98 17.06 8.10
N GLU A 653 24.82 16.04 7.92
CA GLU A 653 26.27 16.10 8.18
C GLU A 653 27.09 16.17 6.89
N ARG A 654 26.62 15.53 5.81
CA ARG A 654 27.32 15.43 4.53
C ARG A 654 26.61 16.21 3.43
N LYS A 655 27.08 17.43 3.20
CA LYS A 655 26.63 18.27 2.07
C LYS A 655 26.67 17.53 0.74
N GLY A 656 25.53 17.56 0.02
CA GLY A 656 25.37 16.96 -1.30
C GLY A 656 25.05 15.47 -1.32
N LEU A 657 24.91 14.83 -0.15
CA LEU A 657 24.36 13.47 -0.05
C LEU A 657 22.84 13.56 0.15
N LEU A 658 22.10 12.85 -0.70
CA LEU A 658 20.65 12.73 -0.64
C LEU A 658 20.25 11.26 -0.56
N PHE A 659 19.13 10.98 0.11
CA PHE A 659 18.45 9.69 0.13
C PHE A 659 17.06 9.84 -0.51
N ALA A 660 16.67 8.93 -1.38
CA ALA A 660 15.38 8.96 -2.05
C ALA A 660 14.57 7.70 -1.73
N GLY A 661 13.44 7.84 -1.04
CA GLY A 661 12.55 6.70 -0.81
C GLY A 661 11.61 6.49 -2.00
N THR A 662 11.71 5.33 -2.64
CA THR A 662 10.91 4.90 -3.79
C THR A 662 10.03 3.70 -3.45
N GLU A 663 9.14 3.30 -4.37
CA GLU A 663 8.33 2.07 -4.24
C GLU A 663 9.18 0.79 -4.17
N GLU A 664 10.45 0.83 -4.59
CA GLU A 664 11.36 -0.34 -4.58
C GLU A 664 12.44 -0.25 -3.49
N GLY A 665 12.55 0.84 -2.72
CA GLY A 665 13.56 0.99 -1.67
C GLY A 665 14.13 2.40 -1.52
N VAL A 666 15.40 2.50 -1.10
CA VAL A 666 16.15 3.77 -0.94
C VAL A 666 17.40 3.77 -1.80
#